data_AF-A0A1I2LK06-F1
#
_entry.id   AF-A0A1I2LK06-F1
#
_cell.length_a   1.000
_cell.length_b   1.000
_cell.length_c   1.000
_cell.angle_alpha   90.00
_cell.angle_beta   90.00
_cell.angle_gamma   90.00
#
_symmetry.space_group_name_H-M   'P 1'
#
loop_
_entity.id
_entity.type
_entity.pdbx_description
1 polymer ?
#
loop_
_entity_poly.entity_id
_entity_poly.type
_entity_poly.pdbx_seq_one_letter_code
_entity_poly.pdbx_strand_id
1 'polypeptide(L)'
;MLRGFIHEYALLIYSACLLAVAMTWPALRYPMHTLPQDLGDPSRQAWQVSWIGHILITDPVRLWQANAYFPATDGLAFGDSLLGYALAGMIGTGPAAAILRYNVLFVLAHALLVIGAYALVRQLGARRTGAAVAAVAFAYAPWRLAQEGHLDIISAGGIPLALAMLARGHGYSLRHGFRPERRSGLWAIGGWIVAIWQLTLGFSLGVPFAYVLALLLITLMIASAFHAVRGFLRYRREKKDRREVAALTAPVPGEKDAAATLTGPPLGAATPAPAPGTAATSAEPGTAAPTGAPGTKGALTTTPPGEQADAAIRAAAPDTGGAALSTKSRPSAPATADGKDSTSGAAPGSASGDKEVGVAPAAATPDKKDETAAFASPPPGRTPDAAAVTTANSGKKDPTATPRAAASGKEDPTATPRAAASGKEDPTATPRAAASGKEDPTATPGPGASGEREKATAPGTTTSDKGASGARDGAVPAGPPTPGEKAGAPASAATDAAKSGDTAVKSGDTAATSGDTAVKEAAGAKAGKTDTAIQPAVESEGAASPPRKQSWLRFFRRPVPVRRKPRWNPLVGVLLTNINIMGATIFAATAILIAVPYIRVDDSGSRLEEIDFFSPPVHSLLIGPAESRIWGAAHETPRSTLGWAAEMSLLPGFVLYALALAGLFLSIWRFRHRLVLLTGLAVAIIFTLGTSFFDGRWTYLPLFGHFPASFDLRIPGRLMLWVTLLLAILAAGAVDDFVRRAEHMAALRIPPWPGPWLRLTTLIPLFLVVLEGWNTTAHPIVPPQPQAMRTVAGPMLVLPTAELTDQTVQLWSTTKFQDMANGGGGFGAQGQSELRAKVAGFPDATSIDYLDSIGVRRVVLLTDHIAGTSWEDAGDLPVDNLDIRREDVPGAVVFYLN
;
A
#
# COMPACT_ATOMS: atom_id res chain seq x y z
N MET A 1 -21.37 -16.24 23.26
CA MET A 1 -20.13 -15.66 22.73
C MET A 1 -19.44 -16.55 21.67
N LEU A 2 -19.08 -17.81 21.94
CA LEU A 2 -18.23 -18.65 21.06
C LEU A 2 -18.49 -18.58 19.54
N ARG A 3 -19.75 -18.55 19.06
CA ARG A 3 -20.06 -18.49 17.61
C ARG A 3 -19.46 -17.28 16.87
N GLY A 4 -19.10 -16.19 17.56
CA GLY A 4 -18.41 -15.04 16.94
C GLY A 4 -16.98 -15.36 16.50
N PHE A 5 -16.24 -16.12 17.32
CA PHE A 5 -14.84 -16.52 17.06
C PHE A 5 -14.70 -17.51 15.88
N ILE A 6 -15.81 -18.12 15.44
CA ILE A 6 -15.86 -19.09 14.32
C ILE A 6 -16.35 -18.40 13.03
N HIS A 7 -16.37 -17.06 12.97
CA HIS A 7 -16.63 -16.35 11.72
C HIS A 7 -15.42 -16.42 10.79
N GLU A 8 -15.65 -16.49 9.47
CA GLU A 8 -14.58 -16.71 8.48
C GLU A 8 -13.47 -15.66 8.55
N TYR A 9 -13.83 -14.38 8.71
CA TYR A 9 -12.85 -13.30 8.84
C TYR A 9 -12.16 -13.26 10.20
N ALA A 10 -12.75 -13.81 11.27
CA ALA A 10 -12.06 -13.94 12.56
C ALA A 10 -10.95 -15.00 12.46
N LEU A 11 -11.28 -16.18 11.91
CA LEU A 11 -10.30 -17.23 11.62
C LEU A 11 -9.20 -16.75 10.67
N LEU A 12 -9.57 -15.98 9.63
CA LEU A 12 -8.60 -15.33 8.73
C LEU A 12 -7.61 -14.46 9.53
N ILE A 13 -8.10 -13.52 10.34
CA ILE A 13 -7.25 -12.59 11.10
C ILE A 13 -6.30 -13.37 12.03
N TYR A 14 -6.81 -14.35 12.79
CA TYR A 14 -5.96 -15.18 13.66
C TYR A 14 -4.91 -15.96 12.87
N SER A 15 -5.29 -16.55 11.72
CA SER A 15 -4.34 -17.28 10.86
C SER A 15 -3.33 -16.36 10.17
N ALA A 16 -3.71 -15.12 9.82
CA ALA A 16 -2.84 -14.13 9.19
C ALA A 16 -1.81 -13.58 10.18
N CYS A 17 -2.22 -13.28 11.41
CA CYS A 17 -1.29 -12.87 12.47
C CYS A 17 -0.32 -14.00 12.84
N LEU A 18 -0.81 -15.25 13.00
CA LEU A 18 0.05 -16.39 13.30
C LEU A 18 1.01 -16.73 12.15
N LEU A 19 0.55 -16.63 10.90
CA LEU A 19 1.41 -16.80 9.73
C LEU A 19 2.45 -15.69 9.62
N ALA A 20 2.07 -14.42 9.88
CA ALA A 20 3.02 -13.31 9.90
C ALA A 20 4.13 -13.56 10.92
N VAL A 21 3.78 -13.85 12.19
CA VAL A 21 4.76 -14.17 13.24
C VAL A 21 5.67 -15.35 12.85
N ALA A 22 5.16 -16.34 12.13
CA ALA A 22 5.93 -17.51 11.68
C ALA A 22 6.85 -17.22 10.48
N MET A 23 6.45 -16.33 9.56
CA MET A 23 7.24 -15.96 8.38
C MET A 23 8.25 -14.85 8.66
N THR A 24 7.96 -13.94 9.59
CA THR A 24 8.89 -12.88 10.02
C THR A 24 9.70 -13.26 11.27
N TRP A 25 9.82 -14.54 11.61
CA TRP A 25 10.60 -14.97 12.77
C TRP A 25 12.10 -14.87 12.44
N PRO A 26 12.93 -14.14 13.22
CA PRO A 26 12.79 -13.88 14.65
C PRO A 26 12.38 -12.46 15.10
N ALA A 27 11.70 -11.63 14.30
CA ALA A 27 11.38 -10.22 14.64
C ALA A 27 10.79 -9.99 16.05
N LEU A 28 9.96 -10.91 16.55
CA LEU A 28 9.36 -10.82 17.89
C LEU A 28 10.09 -11.61 18.98
N ARG A 29 11.32 -12.09 18.73
CA ARG A 29 12.15 -12.79 19.73
C ARG A 29 12.84 -11.80 20.69
N TYR A 30 13.38 -10.70 20.16
CA TYR A 30 14.01 -9.63 20.95
C TYR A 30 13.49 -8.24 20.49
N PRO A 31 12.16 -8.00 20.55
CA PRO A 31 11.52 -6.92 19.80
C PRO A 31 11.86 -5.49 20.27
N MET A 32 12.60 -5.32 21.36
CA MET A 32 13.13 -4.03 21.83
C MET A 32 14.60 -3.79 21.42
N HIS A 33 15.25 -4.77 20.79
CA HIS A 33 16.71 -4.80 20.60
C HIS A 33 17.18 -5.20 19.20
N THR A 34 16.33 -5.82 18.37
CA THR A 34 16.66 -6.18 16.98
C THR A 34 15.71 -5.50 16.00
N LEU A 35 16.20 -5.16 14.81
CA LEU A 35 15.40 -4.74 13.66
C LEU A 35 15.55 -5.77 12.52
N PRO A 36 14.55 -5.95 11.63
CA PRO A 36 14.65 -6.85 10.49
C PRO A 36 15.53 -6.26 9.38
N GLN A 37 16.15 -7.14 8.60
CA GLN A 37 17.08 -6.84 7.50
C GLN A 37 18.39 -6.21 7.98
N ASP A 38 18.38 -4.93 8.36
CA ASP A 38 19.59 -4.13 8.63
C ASP A 38 19.33 -3.05 9.71
N LEU A 39 20.27 -2.10 9.85
CA LEU A 39 20.20 -0.99 10.82
C LEU A 39 20.04 0.40 10.17
N GLY A 40 19.88 0.47 8.83
CA GLY A 40 19.63 1.70 8.09
C GLY A 40 18.15 2.08 8.16
N ASP A 41 17.42 1.80 7.08
CA ASP A 41 16.01 2.19 6.93
C ASP A 41 15.09 1.74 8.07
N PRO A 42 15.23 0.54 8.67
CA PRO A 42 14.47 0.16 9.86
C PRO A 42 14.65 1.13 11.03
N SER A 43 15.85 1.67 11.24
CA SER A 43 16.13 2.64 12.32
C SER A 43 15.51 4.00 12.01
N ARG A 44 15.64 4.47 10.76
CA ARG A 44 15.03 5.70 10.26
C ARG A 44 13.51 5.67 10.34
N GLN A 45 12.88 4.59 9.87
CA GLN A 45 11.43 4.42 9.89
C GLN A 45 10.89 4.22 11.33
N ALA A 46 11.66 3.56 12.22
CA ALA A 46 11.35 3.53 13.65
C ALA A 46 11.43 4.93 14.30
N TRP A 47 12.39 5.78 13.90
CA TRP A 47 12.43 7.19 14.31
C TRP A 47 11.25 7.99 13.73
N GLN A 48 10.95 7.91 12.43
CA GLN A 48 9.83 8.64 11.81
C GLN A 48 8.50 8.39 12.52
N VAL A 49 8.12 7.12 12.73
CA VAL A 49 6.89 6.76 13.47
C VAL A 49 6.89 7.36 14.89
N SER A 50 8.07 7.41 15.52
CA SER A 50 8.24 8.00 16.86
C SER A 50 8.12 9.53 16.86
N TRP A 51 8.70 10.20 15.86
CA TRP A 51 8.59 11.65 15.66
C TRP A 51 7.14 12.08 15.45
N ILE A 52 6.43 11.42 14.53
CA ILE A 52 5.03 11.74 14.19
C ILE A 52 4.14 11.66 15.43
N GLY A 53 4.30 10.61 16.24
CA GLY A 53 3.54 10.44 17.48
C GLY A 53 3.88 11.47 18.56
N HIS A 54 5.15 11.86 18.66
CA HIS A 54 5.60 12.93 19.56
C HIS A 54 5.03 14.29 19.15
N ILE A 55 5.28 14.71 17.90
CA ILE A 55 4.97 16.06 17.43
C ILE A 55 3.47 16.32 17.34
N LEU A 56 2.64 15.31 17.03
CA LEU A 56 1.18 15.42 17.07
C LEU A 56 0.60 15.58 18.49
N ILE A 57 1.39 15.30 19.54
CA ILE A 57 1.02 15.55 20.94
C ILE A 57 1.56 16.91 21.42
N THR A 58 2.76 17.31 20.98
CA THR A 58 3.47 18.49 21.53
C THR A 58 3.25 19.77 20.72
N ASP A 59 3.39 19.73 19.40
CA ASP A 59 3.15 20.87 18.49
C ASP A 59 2.77 20.36 17.08
N PRO A 60 1.49 20.04 16.83
CA PRO A 60 1.05 19.46 15.56
C PRO A 60 1.20 20.41 14.35
N VAL A 61 1.50 21.70 14.56
CA VAL A 61 1.79 22.64 13.47
C VAL A 61 3.19 22.38 12.90
N ARG A 62 4.13 21.92 13.73
CA ARG A 62 5.52 21.59 13.38
C ARG A 62 5.72 20.16 12.82
N LEU A 63 4.66 19.49 12.36
CA LEU A 63 4.71 18.08 11.93
C LEU A 63 5.87 17.74 10.97
N TRP A 64 6.18 18.64 10.02
CA TRP A 64 7.20 18.42 8.99
C TRP A 64 8.60 18.87 9.40
N GLN A 65 8.70 19.67 10.46
CA GLN A 65 9.89 20.31 11.01
C GLN A 65 10.62 19.34 11.95
N ALA A 66 11.07 18.21 11.38
CA ALA A 66 11.70 17.10 12.08
C ALA A 66 12.97 17.50 12.85
N ASN A 67 13.26 16.82 13.95
CA ASN A 67 14.45 17.07 14.78
C ASN A 67 15.78 16.59 14.15
N ALA A 68 15.78 16.14 12.90
CA ALA A 68 16.94 15.66 12.15
C ALA A 68 17.12 16.50 10.88
N TYR A 69 18.30 16.44 10.25
CA TYR A 69 18.68 17.31 9.13
C TYR A 69 18.68 18.81 9.44
N PHE A 70 18.79 19.22 10.71
CA PHE A 70 18.82 20.64 11.11
C PHE A 70 19.93 21.39 10.34
N PRO A 71 19.66 22.58 9.77
CA PRO A 71 18.48 23.44 9.97
C PRO A 71 17.35 23.27 8.92
N ALA A 72 17.28 22.16 8.17
CA ALA A 72 16.27 21.96 7.13
C ALA A 72 14.82 21.97 7.67
N THR A 73 13.94 22.72 7.01
CA THR A 73 12.61 23.06 7.56
C THR A 73 11.54 22.00 7.35
N ASP A 74 11.55 21.23 6.25
CA ASP A 74 10.54 20.20 5.94
C ASP A 74 11.15 18.78 5.97
N GLY A 75 12.13 18.53 6.87
CA GLY A 75 12.95 17.30 6.92
C GLY A 75 12.20 15.97 7.14
N LEU A 76 10.93 15.97 7.54
CA LEU A 76 10.11 14.74 7.52
C LEU A 76 9.74 14.29 6.08
N ALA A 77 9.74 15.20 5.11
CA ALA A 77 9.49 14.91 3.70
C ALA A 77 10.73 14.36 2.96
N PHE A 78 11.83 14.10 3.66
CA PHE A 78 13.00 13.37 3.15
C PHE A 78 12.77 11.84 3.18
N GLY A 79 11.61 11.40 2.66
CA GLY A 79 11.18 10.01 2.63
C GLY A 79 9.66 9.85 2.76
N ASP A 80 9.16 8.63 2.53
CA ASP A 80 7.74 8.33 2.71
C ASP A 80 7.32 8.51 4.19
N SER A 81 6.31 9.35 4.41
CA SER A 81 6.05 9.97 5.72
C SER A 81 5.42 9.09 6.81
N LEU A 82 4.97 7.87 6.53
CA LEU A 82 4.39 6.92 7.50
C LEU A 82 3.25 7.46 8.41
N LEU A 83 2.60 8.58 8.06
CA LEU A 83 1.56 9.23 8.88
C LEU A 83 0.36 8.30 9.21
N GLY A 84 0.10 7.29 8.38
CA GLY A 84 -0.86 6.22 8.68
C GLY A 84 -0.59 5.45 9.98
N TYR A 85 0.62 5.54 10.55
CA TYR A 85 1.02 4.93 11.82
C TYR A 85 1.12 5.91 13.01
N ALA A 86 0.67 7.17 12.86
CA ALA A 86 0.70 8.20 13.91
C ALA A 86 0.22 7.71 15.29
N LEU A 87 -0.90 6.98 15.35
CA LEU A 87 -1.48 6.47 16.60
C LEU A 87 -0.59 5.43 17.31
N ALA A 88 0.27 4.71 16.59
CA ALA A 88 1.24 3.81 17.20
C ALA A 88 2.41 4.61 17.80
N GLY A 89 2.88 5.64 17.10
CA GLY A 89 3.92 6.56 17.56
C GLY A 89 3.61 7.26 18.89
N MET A 90 2.33 7.45 19.21
CA MET A 90 1.87 8.07 20.46
C MET A 90 2.08 7.18 21.71
N ILE A 91 2.45 5.90 21.54
CA ILE A 91 2.53 4.92 22.63
C ILE A 91 3.98 4.65 23.01
N GLY A 92 4.46 5.28 24.09
CA GLY A 92 5.82 5.11 24.65
C GLY A 92 6.86 6.08 24.08
N THR A 93 8.05 6.10 24.69
CA THR A 93 9.14 7.03 24.36
C THR A 93 10.51 6.35 24.41
N GLY A 94 11.50 6.92 23.74
CA GLY A 94 12.87 6.39 23.68
C GLY A 94 13.09 5.20 22.72
N PRO A 95 14.35 4.84 22.45
CA PRO A 95 14.70 3.92 21.36
C PRO A 95 14.10 2.51 21.52
N ALA A 96 14.10 1.95 22.73
CA ALA A 96 13.53 0.61 22.98
C ALA A 96 12.01 0.55 22.67
N ALA A 97 11.27 1.65 22.90
CA ALA A 97 9.86 1.74 22.53
C ALA A 97 9.70 1.94 21.02
N ALA A 98 10.59 2.72 20.37
CA ALA A 98 10.61 2.88 18.92
C ALA A 98 10.83 1.54 18.19
N ILE A 99 11.83 0.76 18.61
CA ILE A 99 12.14 -0.58 18.05
C ILE A 99 10.97 -1.54 18.28
N LEU A 100 10.35 -1.54 19.47
CA LEU A 100 9.16 -2.35 19.76
C LEU A 100 7.98 -1.99 18.85
N ARG A 101 7.70 -0.69 18.67
CA ARG A 101 6.65 -0.23 17.76
C ARG A 101 6.92 -0.69 16.33
N TYR A 102 8.14 -0.50 15.84
CA TYR A 102 8.53 -0.90 14.48
C TYR A 102 8.30 -2.40 14.27
N ASN A 103 8.84 -3.25 15.14
CA ASN A 103 8.67 -4.71 15.03
C ASN A 103 7.19 -5.15 15.09
N VAL A 104 6.38 -4.54 15.95
CA VAL A 104 4.93 -4.85 16.01
C VAL A 104 4.21 -4.39 14.74
N LEU A 105 4.53 -3.20 14.20
CA LEU A 105 3.96 -2.71 12.94
C LEU A 105 4.37 -3.57 11.74
N PHE A 106 5.63 -3.98 11.65
CA PHE A 106 6.18 -4.85 10.60
C PHE A 106 5.45 -6.20 10.51
N VAL A 107 5.18 -6.86 11.64
CA VAL A 107 4.39 -8.10 11.67
C VAL A 107 2.92 -7.86 11.37
N LEU A 108 2.33 -6.76 11.85
CA LEU A 108 0.94 -6.41 11.55
C LEU A 108 0.73 -6.00 10.07
N ALA A 109 1.73 -5.41 9.42
CA ALA A 109 1.71 -5.11 8.00
C ALA A 109 1.69 -6.41 7.16
N HIS A 110 2.51 -7.39 7.51
CA HIS A 110 2.47 -8.74 6.91
C HIS A 110 1.11 -9.44 7.10
N ALA A 111 0.51 -9.34 8.30
CA ALA A 111 -0.85 -9.84 8.52
C ALA A 111 -1.89 -9.09 7.65
N LEU A 112 -1.74 -7.77 7.49
CA LEU A 112 -2.63 -6.94 6.69
C LEU A 112 -2.53 -7.22 5.17
N LEU A 113 -1.33 -7.54 4.66
CA LEU A 113 -1.14 -8.02 3.28
C LEU A 113 -2.02 -9.26 3.00
N VAL A 114 -1.96 -10.25 3.89
CA VAL A 114 -2.77 -11.48 3.78
C VAL A 114 -4.26 -11.17 3.91
N ILE A 115 -4.67 -10.37 4.91
CA ILE A 115 -6.07 -10.02 5.15
C ILE A 115 -6.68 -9.27 3.95
N GLY A 116 -5.98 -8.25 3.44
CA GLY A 116 -6.43 -7.41 2.32
C GLY A 116 -6.53 -8.18 1.01
N ALA A 117 -5.50 -8.95 0.65
CA ALA A 117 -5.51 -9.77 -0.56
C ALA A 117 -6.57 -10.88 -0.50
N TYR A 118 -6.75 -11.52 0.66
CA TYR A 118 -7.82 -12.50 0.86
C TYR A 118 -9.20 -11.85 0.68
N ALA A 119 -9.45 -10.71 1.34
CA ALA A 119 -10.71 -9.98 1.24
C ALA A 119 -11.04 -9.62 -0.22
N LEU A 120 -10.04 -9.14 -0.97
CA LEU A 120 -10.19 -8.83 -2.40
C LEU A 120 -10.55 -10.08 -3.20
N VAL A 121 -9.73 -11.12 -3.16
CA VAL A 121 -9.91 -12.32 -3.99
C VAL A 121 -11.22 -13.06 -3.66
N ARG A 122 -11.64 -13.08 -2.39
CA ARG A 122 -12.98 -13.56 -1.98
C ARG A 122 -14.12 -12.71 -2.56
N GLN A 123 -14.01 -11.38 -2.54
CA GLN A 123 -15.03 -10.48 -3.09
C GLN A 123 -15.08 -10.52 -4.63
N LEU A 124 -13.94 -10.68 -5.31
CA LEU A 124 -13.89 -10.92 -6.75
C LEU A 124 -14.62 -12.23 -7.13
N GLY A 125 -14.60 -13.24 -6.26
CA GLY A 125 -15.54 -14.37 -6.32
C GLY A 125 -14.95 -15.77 -6.12
N ALA A 126 -13.70 -15.86 -5.63
CA ALA A 126 -13.07 -17.12 -5.26
C ALA A 126 -13.61 -17.65 -3.91
N ARG A 127 -13.36 -18.94 -3.65
CA ARG A 127 -13.63 -19.61 -2.37
C ARG A 127 -12.45 -19.41 -1.43
N ARG A 128 -12.53 -20.04 -0.24
CA ARG A 128 -11.55 -19.90 0.84
C ARG A 128 -10.15 -20.34 0.42
N THR A 129 -10.05 -21.47 -0.29
CA THR A 129 -8.79 -22.07 -0.75
C THR A 129 -8.08 -21.20 -1.80
N GLY A 130 -8.76 -20.85 -2.90
CA GLY A 130 -8.17 -20.00 -3.95
C GLY A 130 -7.76 -18.63 -3.43
N ALA A 131 -8.54 -18.04 -2.51
CA ALA A 131 -8.18 -16.77 -1.88
C ALA A 131 -7.04 -16.90 -0.86
N ALA A 132 -6.94 -17.99 -0.10
CA ALA A 132 -5.83 -18.20 0.84
C ALA A 132 -4.49 -18.34 0.10
N VAL A 133 -4.43 -19.18 -0.95
CA VAL A 133 -3.22 -19.34 -1.77
C VAL A 133 -2.81 -18.01 -2.41
N ALA A 134 -3.75 -17.27 -2.98
CA ALA A 134 -3.49 -15.97 -3.57
C ALA A 134 -3.05 -14.90 -2.55
N ALA A 135 -3.64 -14.89 -1.36
CA ALA A 135 -3.27 -13.95 -0.31
C ALA A 135 -1.86 -14.18 0.22
N VAL A 136 -1.49 -15.45 0.43
CA VAL A 136 -0.15 -15.85 0.89
C VAL A 136 0.88 -15.63 -0.23
N ALA A 137 0.54 -15.91 -1.49
CA ALA A 137 1.41 -15.65 -2.63
C ALA A 137 1.62 -14.16 -2.94
N PHE A 138 0.69 -13.29 -2.56
CA PHE A 138 0.87 -11.83 -2.64
C PHE A 138 1.65 -11.27 -1.45
N ALA A 139 1.46 -11.82 -0.26
CA ALA A 139 2.15 -11.38 0.94
C ALA A 139 3.63 -11.77 0.92
N TYR A 140 3.95 -13.04 0.67
CA TYR A 140 5.30 -13.61 0.78
C TYR A 140 5.87 -14.01 -0.60
N ALA A 141 5.66 -13.16 -1.62
CA ALA A 141 6.35 -13.31 -2.91
C ALA A 141 7.86 -13.03 -2.72
N PRO A 142 8.79 -13.85 -3.27
CA PRO A 142 10.22 -13.73 -3.00
C PRO A 142 10.81 -12.32 -3.18
N TRP A 143 10.40 -11.54 -4.19
CA TRP A 143 10.89 -10.16 -4.36
C TRP A 143 10.68 -9.24 -3.15
N ARG A 144 9.65 -9.49 -2.33
CA ARG A 144 9.36 -8.69 -1.13
C ARG A 144 10.36 -8.96 0.00
N LEU A 145 11.11 -10.06 -0.05
CA LEU A 145 12.04 -10.43 1.02
C LEU A 145 13.25 -9.47 1.07
N ALA A 146 13.67 -8.89 -0.06
CA ALA A 146 14.66 -7.80 -0.12
C ALA A 146 14.08 -6.40 0.21
N GLN A 147 12.83 -6.36 0.67
CA GLN A 147 12.11 -5.14 1.04
C GLN A 147 11.64 -5.21 2.50
N GLU A 148 12.13 -6.17 3.29
CA GLU A 148 11.74 -6.33 4.70
C GLU A 148 12.27 -5.20 5.59
N GLY A 149 13.31 -4.48 5.15
CA GLY A 149 13.74 -3.22 5.77
C GLY A 149 12.83 -2.01 5.49
N HIS A 150 11.99 -2.08 4.46
CA HIS A 150 11.13 -0.99 3.99
C HIS A 150 9.70 -1.14 4.51
N LEU A 151 9.42 -0.73 5.76
CA LEU A 151 8.08 -0.85 6.35
C LEU A 151 7.00 -0.14 5.51
N ASP A 152 7.29 1.01 4.93
CA ASP A 152 6.48 1.69 3.92
C ASP A 152 6.04 0.78 2.75
N ILE A 153 6.95 -0.02 2.18
CA ILE A 153 6.69 -0.92 1.06
C ILE A 153 6.01 -2.23 1.49
N ILE A 154 6.33 -2.73 2.70
CA ILE A 154 5.62 -3.86 3.32
C ILE A 154 4.16 -3.48 3.63
N SER A 155 3.89 -2.22 3.99
CA SER A 155 2.57 -1.72 4.39
C SER A 155 1.56 -1.50 3.25
N ALA A 156 1.69 -2.24 2.15
CA ALA A 156 0.80 -2.23 1.00
C ALA A 156 -0.56 -2.94 1.24
N GLY A 157 -0.82 -3.52 2.41
CA GLY A 157 -2.01 -4.35 2.68
C GLY A 157 -3.35 -3.61 2.66
N GLY A 158 -3.34 -2.29 2.83
CA GLY A 158 -4.51 -1.44 2.67
C GLY A 158 -4.99 -1.33 1.22
N ILE A 159 -4.09 -1.43 0.23
CA ILE A 159 -4.43 -1.37 -1.21
C ILE A 159 -5.48 -2.42 -1.60
N PRO A 160 -5.23 -3.74 -1.45
CA PRO A 160 -6.23 -4.75 -1.81
C PRO A 160 -7.44 -4.71 -0.86
N LEU A 161 -7.28 -4.32 0.41
CA LEU A 161 -8.41 -4.18 1.34
C LEU A 161 -9.38 -3.07 0.90
N ALA A 162 -8.88 -1.88 0.56
CA ALA A 162 -9.67 -0.77 0.03
C ALA A 162 -10.39 -1.19 -1.27
N LEU A 163 -9.67 -1.83 -2.21
CA LEU A 163 -10.26 -2.37 -3.44
C LEU A 163 -11.36 -3.41 -3.15
N ALA A 164 -11.18 -4.27 -2.14
CA ALA A 164 -12.19 -5.23 -1.71
C ALA A 164 -13.45 -4.54 -1.17
N MET A 165 -13.28 -3.52 -0.32
CA MET A 165 -14.36 -2.76 0.31
C MET A 165 -15.12 -1.89 -0.71
N LEU A 166 -14.41 -1.23 -1.64
CA LEU A 166 -15.00 -0.50 -2.76
C LEU A 166 -15.78 -1.43 -3.70
N ALA A 167 -15.20 -2.57 -4.10
CA ALA A 167 -15.90 -3.58 -4.90
C ALA A 167 -17.13 -4.14 -4.16
N ARG A 168 -17.02 -4.33 -2.83
CA ARG A 168 -18.13 -4.76 -1.97
C ARG A 168 -19.27 -3.73 -1.95
N GLY A 169 -18.96 -2.45 -1.74
CA GLY A 169 -19.96 -1.38 -1.68
C GLY A 169 -20.74 -1.22 -3.00
N HIS A 170 -20.08 -1.45 -4.13
CA HIS A 170 -20.71 -1.47 -5.45
C HIS A 170 -21.48 -2.76 -5.80
N GLY A 171 -21.32 -3.82 -4.99
CA GLY A 171 -21.86 -5.15 -5.25
C GLY A 171 -21.18 -5.86 -6.42
N TYR A 172 -19.91 -5.56 -6.70
CA TYR A 172 -19.17 -6.07 -7.87
C TYR A 172 -18.34 -7.32 -7.57
N SER A 173 -18.25 -8.24 -8.55
CA SER A 173 -17.47 -9.48 -8.49
C SER A 173 -17.10 -9.93 -9.92
N LEU A 174 -15.83 -10.29 -10.19
CA LEU A 174 -15.40 -10.85 -11.49
C LEU A 174 -16.16 -12.12 -11.90
N ARG A 175 -16.59 -12.93 -10.94
CA ARG A 175 -17.37 -14.16 -11.21
C ARG A 175 -18.84 -13.88 -11.52
N HIS A 176 -19.41 -12.81 -10.95
CA HIS A 176 -20.87 -12.60 -10.91
C HIS A 176 -21.37 -11.30 -11.54
N GLY A 177 -20.48 -10.36 -11.89
CA GLY A 177 -20.85 -9.01 -12.32
C GLY A 177 -21.31 -8.11 -11.18
N PHE A 178 -22.07 -7.06 -11.52
CA PHE A 178 -22.71 -6.17 -10.54
C PHE A 178 -24.00 -6.79 -10.00
N ARG A 179 -24.16 -6.75 -8.68
CA ARG A 179 -25.33 -7.19 -7.92
C ARG A 179 -25.96 -5.99 -7.18
N PRO A 180 -26.98 -5.32 -7.76
CA PRO A 180 -27.60 -4.15 -7.14
C PRO A 180 -28.16 -4.40 -5.74
N GLU A 181 -28.61 -5.64 -5.48
CA GLU A 181 -29.16 -6.09 -4.20
C GLU A 181 -28.11 -6.31 -3.09
N ARG A 182 -26.82 -6.19 -3.42
CA ARG A 182 -25.70 -6.32 -2.47
C ARG A 182 -24.91 -5.03 -2.25
N ARG A 183 -25.42 -3.91 -2.76
CA ARG A 183 -24.81 -2.59 -2.61
C ARG A 183 -24.85 -2.10 -1.16
N SER A 184 -23.85 -1.33 -0.77
CA SER A 184 -23.78 -0.72 0.55
C SER A 184 -22.91 0.54 0.52
N GLY A 185 -23.48 1.66 0.95
CA GLY A 185 -22.73 2.90 1.12
C GLY A 185 -21.62 2.78 2.16
N LEU A 186 -21.89 2.08 3.27
CA LEU A 186 -20.92 1.89 4.37
C LEU A 186 -19.63 1.17 3.91
N TRP A 187 -19.75 0.13 3.08
CA TRP A 187 -18.58 -0.56 2.52
C TRP A 187 -17.80 0.31 1.53
N ALA A 188 -18.49 1.18 0.76
CA ALA A 188 -17.81 2.14 -0.12
C ALA A 188 -17.09 3.24 0.68
N ILE A 189 -17.73 3.80 1.72
CA ILE A 189 -17.14 4.80 2.63
C ILE A 189 -15.92 4.21 3.33
N GLY A 190 -16.03 3.01 3.92
CA GLY A 190 -14.91 2.33 4.56
C GLY A 190 -13.76 2.03 3.60
N GLY A 191 -14.07 1.67 2.34
CA GLY A 191 -13.05 1.49 1.30
C GLY A 191 -12.30 2.78 0.95
N TRP A 192 -12.99 3.92 0.94
CA TRP A 192 -12.34 5.24 0.80
C TRP A 192 -11.51 5.62 2.03
N ILE A 193 -11.97 5.34 3.25
CA ILE A 193 -11.19 5.59 4.47
C ILE A 193 -9.90 4.77 4.49
N VAL A 194 -9.95 3.48 4.15
CA VAL A 194 -8.74 2.63 4.04
C VAL A 194 -7.85 3.11 2.89
N ALA A 195 -8.42 3.63 1.78
CA ALA A 195 -7.62 4.19 0.71
C ALA A 195 -6.86 5.47 1.13
N ILE A 196 -7.53 6.38 1.85
CA ILE A 196 -6.92 7.60 2.40
C ILE A 196 -5.81 7.23 3.40
N TRP A 197 -6.06 6.30 4.31
CA TRP A 197 -5.05 5.79 5.25
C TRP A 197 -3.82 5.22 4.52
N GLN A 198 -4.05 4.39 3.49
CA GLN A 198 -2.97 3.78 2.70
C GLN A 198 -2.12 4.83 1.96
N LEU A 199 -2.74 5.91 1.48
CA LEU A 199 -2.06 7.06 0.88
C LEU A 199 -1.22 7.82 1.92
N THR A 200 -1.70 7.96 3.16
CA THR A 200 -0.94 8.64 4.23
C THR A 200 0.27 7.86 4.75
N LEU A 201 0.52 6.64 4.27
CA LEU A 201 1.76 5.93 4.58
C LEU A 201 2.93 6.39 3.71
N GLY A 202 2.67 6.79 2.46
CA GLY A 202 3.72 7.08 1.51
C GLY A 202 3.23 7.28 0.07
N PHE A 203 3.95 8.08 -0.70
CA PHE A 203 3.70 8.33 -2.12
C PHE A 203 4.26 7.24 -3.03
N SER A 204 5.32 6.51 -2.63
CA SER A 204 5.93 5.45 -3.44
C SER A 204 4.90 4.38 -3.84
N LEU A 205 4.02 4.00 -2.90
CA LEU A 205 2.84 3.16 -3.16
C LEU A 205 1.54 3.95 -3.37
N GLY A 206 1.42 5.14 -2.75
CA GLY A 206 0.21 5.96 -2.79
C GLY A 206 -0.14 6.50 -4.18
N VAL A 207 0.84 6.97 -4.95
CA VAL A 207 0.61 7.54 -6.30
C VAL A 207 0.22 6.45 -7.33
N PRO A 208 0.91 5.29 -7.43
CA PRO A 208 0.45 4.18 -8.27
C PRO A 208 -0.97 3.72 -7.91
N PHE A 209 -1.31 3.68 -6.62
CA PHE A 209 -2.66 3.32 -6.16
C PHE A 209 -3.70 4.39 -6.52
N ALA A 210 -3.37 5.68 -6.43
CA ALA A 210 -4.21 6.77 -6.90
C ALA A 210 -4.57 6.63 -8.39
N TYR A 211 -3.61 6.27 -9.24
CA TYR A 211 -3.86 6.01 -10.66
C TYR A 211 -4.78 4.80 -10.89
N VAL A 212 -4.63 3.72 -10.12
CA VAL A 212 -5.56 2.57 -10.18
C VAL A 212 -6.98 2.95 -9.75
N LEU A 213 -7.13 3.76 -8.69
CA LEU A 213 -8.45 4.27 -8.27
C LEU A 213 -9.08 5.19 -9.33
N ALA A 214 -8.29 6.09 -9.92
CA ALA A 214 -8.74 6.98 -10.99
C ALA A 214 -9.20 6.18 -12.23
N LEU A 215 -8.40 5.19 -12.67
CA LEU A 215 -8.75 4.31 -13.78
C LEU A 215 -10.04 3.51 -13.52
N LEU A 216 -10.23 3.01 -12.29
CA LEU A 216 -11.45 2.32 -11.88
C LEU A 216 -12.68 3.25 -11.88
N LEU A 217 -12.54 4.49 -11.41
CA LEU A 217 -13.61 5.50 -11.45
C LEU A 217 -13.97 5.90 -12.88
N ILE A 218 -12.98 6.15 -13.74
CA ILE A 218 -13.16 6.45 -15.17
C ILE A 218 -13.87 5.27 -15.86
N THR A 219 -13.43 4.04 -15.60
CA THR A 219 -14.06 2.81 -16.12
C THR A 219 -15.52 2.69 -15.66
N LEU A 220 -15.80 2.99 -14.38
CA LEU A 220 -17.15 2.94 -13.80
C LEU A 220 -18.06 4.04 -14.38
N MET A 221 -17.53 5.24 -14.62
CA MET A 221 -18.22 6.35 -15.28
C MET A 221 -18.58 6.00 -16.72
N ILE A 222 -17.60 5.52 -17.52
CA ILE A 222 -17.79 5.10 -18.91
C ILE A 222 -18.81 3.95 -18.99
N ALA A 223 -18.69 2.94 -18.14
CA ALA A 223 -19.66 1.85 -18.07
C ALA A 223 -21.08 2.33 -17.71
N SER A 224 -21.19 3.32 -16.81
CA SER A 224 -22.47 3.92 -16.42
C SER A 224 -23.09 4.71 -17.57
N ALA A 225 -22.30 5.47 -18.31
CA ALA A 225 -22.73 6.19 -19.52
C ALA A 225 -23.22 5.21 -20.60
N PHE A 226 -22.45 4.16 -20.92
CA PHE A 226 -22.89 3.12 -21.86
C PHE A 226 -24.17 2.39 -21.41
N HIS A 227 -24.34 2.17 -20.10
CA HIS A 227 -25.57 1.58 -19.56
C HIS A 227 -26.77 2.54 -19.71
N ALA A 228 -26.59 3.84 -19.44
CA ALA A 228 -27.62 4.86 -19.63
C ALA A 228 -28.01 5.00 -21.12
N VAL A 229 -27.04 5.08 -22.03
CA VAL A 229 -27.29 5.14 -23.49
C VAL A 229 -28.02 3.87 -23.98
N ARG A 230 -27.63 2.67 -23.52
CA ARG A 230 -28.36 1.43 -23.84
C ARG A 230 -29.78 1.41 -23.26
N GLY A 231 -29.99 1.98 -22.07
CA GLY A 231 -31.31 2.24 -21.51
C GLY A 231 -32.16 3.17 -22.39
N PHE A 232 -31.56 4.27 -22.86
CA PHE A 232 -32.22 5.25 -23.73
C PHE A 232 -32.64 4.66 -25.06
N LEU A 233 -31.74 3.92 -25.72
CA LEU A 233 -32.01 3.28 -27.01
C LEU A 233 -33.09 2.20 -26.90
N ARG A 234 -33.12 1.43 -25.80
CA ARG A 234 -34.21 0.48 -25.50
C ARG A 234 -35.53 1.22 -25.26
N TYR A 235 -35.55 2.23 -24.40
CA TYR A 235 -36.75 3.03 -24.12
C TYR A 235 -37.29 3.74 -25.36
N ARG A 236 -36.43 4.24 -26.27
CA ARG A 236 -36.86 4.83 -27.54
C ARG A 236 -37.47 3.79 -28.51
N ARG A 237 -36.92 2.57 -28.57
CA ARG A 237 -37.54 1.44 -29.30
C ARG A 237 -38.90 1.10 -28.69
N GLU A 238 -38.95 0.73 -27.42
CA GLU A 238 -40.21 0.40 -26.73
C GLU A 238 -41.29 1.49 -26.86
N LYS A 239 -40.91 2.78 -26.92
CA LYS A 239 -41.83 3.91 -27.15
C LYS A 239 -42.26 4.06 -28.62
N LYS A 240 -41.43 3.68 -29.59
CA LYS A 240 -41.79 3.56 -31.02
C LYS A 240 -42.73 2.37 -31.21
N ASP A 241 -42.33 1.18 -30.74
CA ASP A 241 -43.09 -0.07 -30.85
C ASP A 241 -44.49 0.09 -30.24
N ARG A 242 -44.60 0.74 -29.07
CA ARG A 242 -45.91 1.07 -28.44
C ARG A 242 -46.74 2.08 -29.22
N ARG A 243 -46.14 2.98 -29.99
CA ARG A 243 -46.88 3.92 -30.86
C ARG A 243 -47.39 3.21 -32.12
N GLU A 244 -46.59 2.32 -32.69
CA GLU A 244 -46.97 1.53 -33.87
C GLU A 244 -48.06 0.53 -33.52
N VAL A 245 -47.94 -0.20 -32.40
CA VAL A 245 -49.04 -1.03 -31.87
C VAL A 245 -50.28 -0.18 -31.57
N ALA A 246 -50.16 0.98 -30.93
CA ALA A 246 -51.33 1.82 -30.63
C ALA A 246 -52.01 2.40 -31.88
N ALA A 247 -51.27 2.59 -32.98
CA ALA A 247 -51.84 2.97 -34.28
C ALA A 247 -52.53 1.79 -34.96
N LEU A 248 -51.96 0.58 -34.89
CA LEU A 248 -52.54 -0.65 -35.43
C LEU A 248 -53.76 -1.16 -34.62
N THR A 249 -53.85 -0.83 -33.34
CA THR A 249 -55.00 -1.13 -32.47
C THR A 249 -55.90 0.09 -32.23
N ALA A 250 -55.80 1.14 -33.06
CA ALA A 250 -56.78 2.22 -33.06
C ALA A 250 -58.08 1.68 -33.72
N PRO A 251 -59.27 1.89 -33.12
CA PRO A 251 -60.52 1.43 -33.72
C PRO A 251 -60.77 2.15 -35.03
N VAL A 252 -61.17 1.41 -36.07
CA VAL A 252 -61.53 1.97 -37.37
C VAL A 252 -62.76 2.88 -37.21
N PRO A 253 -62.75 4.14 -37.67
CA PRO A 253 -63.92 5.00 -37.62
C PRO A 253 -65.06 4.43 -38.47
N GLY A 254 -66.09 3.88 -37.83
CA GLY A 254 -67.29 3.30 -38.46
C GLY A 254 -67.78 2.00 -37.82
N GLU A 255 -66.93 1.25 -37.12
CA GLU A 255 -67.29 -0.08 -36.58
C GLU A 255 -68.05 0.01 -35.23
N LYS A 256 -69.24 0.64 -35.26
CA LYS A 256 -70.23 0.59 -34.17
C LYS A 256 -71.63 0.22 -34.62
N ASP A 257 -71.99 0.54 -35.86
CA ASP A 257 -73.37 0.39 -36.35
C ASP A 257 -73.68 -1.03 -36.88
N ALA A 258 -72.65 -1.86 -37.07
CA ALA A 258 -72.78 -3.23 -37.60
C ALA A 258 -73.05 -4.31 -36.53
N ALA A 259 -72.87 -4.02 -35.24
CA ALA A 259 -72.91 -5.02 -34.17
C ALA A 259 -74.29 -5.19 -33.48
N ALA A 260 -75.31 -4.45 -33.93
CA ALA A 260 -76.64 -4.44 -33.30
C ALA A 260 -77.63 -5.48 -33.88
N THR A 261 -77.26 -6.19 -34.94
CA THR A 261 -78.19 -7.03 -35.72
C THR A 261 -77.61 -8.43 -35.98
N LEU A 262 -77.73 -9.35 -35.00
CA LEU A 262 -77.78 -10.82 -35.17
C LEU A 262 -77.76 -11.57 -33.81
N THR A 263 -78.90 -11.67 -33.14
CA THR A 263 -79.13 -12.66 -32.06
C THR A 263 -80.51 -13.27 -32.16
N GLY A 264 -80.58 -14.58 -32.44
CA GLY A 264 -81.83 -15.36 -32.48
C GLY A 264 -82.39 -15.70 -31.08
N PRO A 265 -83.55 -16.38 -31.01
CA PRO A 265 -84.34 -16.49 -29.78
C PRO A 265 -83.81 -17.52 -28.77
N PRO A 266 -84.01 -17.30 -27.45
CA PRO A 266 -83.76 -18.30 -26.42
C PRO A 266 -84.92 -19.31 -26.30
N LEU A 267 -84.60 -20.57 -25.96
CA LEU A 267 -85.59 -21.62 -25.73
C LEU A 267 -86.05 -21.66 -24.26
N GLY A 268 -87.33 -21.31 -24.05
CA GLY A 268 -88.25 -21.96 -23.10
C GLY A 268 -87.95 -21.94 -21.58
N ALA A 269 -88.75 -21.17 -20.84
CA ALA A 269 -89.27 -21.57 -19.53
C ALA A 269 -90.59 -20.85 -19.18
N ALA A 270 -91.59 -21.64 -18.77
CA ALA A 270 -92.88 -21.34 -18.13
C ALA A 270 -93.35 -19.88 -17.92
N THR A 271 -94.57 -19.60 -18.41
CA THR A 271 -95.44 -18.49 -17.95
C THR A 271 -96.74 -19.06 -17.35
N PRO A 272 -97.20 -18.59 -16.17
CA PRO A 272 -98.56 -18.81 -15.72
C PRO A 272 -99.38 -17.49 -15.61
N ALA A 273 -100.46 -17.43 -16.39
CA ALA A 273 -101.67 -16.61 -16.20
C ALA A 273 -101.58 -15.04 -16.21
N PRO A 274 -102.71 -14.33 -16.45
CA PRO A 274 -102.72 -12.88 -16.72
C PRO A 274 -103.60 -12.05 -15.75
N ALA A 275 -103.54 -10.72 -15.84
CA ALA A 275 -104.64 -9.75 -15.62
C ALA A 275 -104.11 -8.29 -15.75
N PRO A 276 -104.94 -7.26 -16.04
CA PRO A 276 -104.46 -6.12 -16.83
C PRO A 276 -104.76 -4.70 -16.26
N GLY A 277 -104.25 -3.68 -16.97
CA GLY A 277 -104.66 -2.27 -16.84
C GLY A 277 -103.53 -1.31 -16.45
N THR A 278 -103.53 -0.03 -16.83
CA THR A 278 -104.43 0.67 -17.79
C THR A 278 -103.81 2.01 -18.24
N ALA A 279 -104.20 2.52 -19.43
CA ALA A 279 -104.24 3.93 -19.86
C ALA A 279 -102.96 4.82 -19.70
N ALA A 280 -102.29 5.25 -20.78
CA ALA A 280 -102.64 6.40 -21.67
C ALA A 280 -101.82 7.68 -21.30
N THR A 281 -101.68 8.74 -22.10
CA THR A 281 -102.46 9.20 -23.28
C THR A 281 -101.61 10.06 -24.23
N SER A 282 -102.06 10.22 -25.50
CA SER A 282 -101.66 11.25 -26.50
C SER A 282 -100.22 11.13 -27.10
N ALA A 283 -99.96 10.97 -28.41
CA ALA A 283 -100.56 11.50 -29.67
C ALA A 283 -100.25 12.99 -29.92
N GLU A 284 -99.95 13.52 -31.13
CA GLU A 284 -99.65 13.03 -32.51
C GLU A 284 -99.28 14.29 -33.38
N PRO A 285 -99.24 14.31 -34.73
CA PRO A 285 -98.43 13.57 -35.71
C PRO A 285 -97.72 14.53 -36.73
N GLY A 286 -97.22 14.01 -37.87
CA GLY A 286 -96.80 14.80 -39.06
C GLY A 286 -95.28 14.77 -39.33
N THR A 287 -94.67 14.11 -40.33
CA THR A 287 -94.99 13.67 -41.72
C THR A 287 -94.31 14.55 -42.79
N ALA A 288 -93.78 13.89 -43.83
CA ALA A 288 -93.28 14.39 -45.13
C ALA A 288 -91.82 14.90 -45.25
N ALA A 289 -91.22 14.50 -46.37
CA ALA A 289 -90.06 15.06 -47.07
C ALA A 289 -90.60 15.80 -48.35
N PRO A 290 -89.85 16.17 -49.42
CA PRO A 290 -88.42 15.95 -49.73
C PRO A 290 -87.70 17.14 -50.44
N THR A 291 -86.47 16.88 -50.94
CA THR A 291 -85.76 17.53 -52.07
C THR A 291 -85.58 19.07 -52.12
N GLY A 292 -84.35 19.51 -52.43
CA GLY A 292 -84.14 20.80 -53.10
C GLY A 292 -82.86 21.55 -52.72
N ALA A 293 -82.18 22.09 -53.73
CA ALA A 293 -81.17 23.16 -53.65
C ALA A 293 -81.58 24.24 -54.69
N PRO A 294 -80.91 25.41 -54.84
CA PRO A 294 -79.77 25.98 -54.09
C PRO A 294 -80.00 27.47 -53.67
N GLY A 295 -79.00 28.15 -53.08
CA GLY A 295 -78.86 29.61 -53.31
C GLY A 295 -78.32 30.54 -52.18
N THR A 296 -77.30 31.33 -52.54
CA THR A 296 -77.06 32.76 -52.20
C THR A 296 -77.01 33.32 -50.75
N LYS A 297 -75.77 33.63 -50.31
CA LYS A 297 -75.24 34.94 -49.83
C LYS A 297 -75.97 35.82 -48.77
N GLY A 298 -75.24 36.12 -47.68
CA GLY A 298 -75.09 37.47 -47.08
C GLY A 298 -75.66 37.68 -45.66
N ALA A 299 -75.32 38.75 -44.89
CA ALA A 299 -74.12 39.61 -44.89
C ALA A 299 -74.11 40.61 -43.67
N LEU A 300 -73.02 40.66 -42.89
CA LEU A 300 -72.60 41.78 -41.97
C LEU A 300 -73.60 42.15 -40.82
N THR A 301 -73.33 43.01 -39.81
CA THR A 301 -72.23 43.98 -39.50
C THR A 301 -72.06 44.21 -37.96
N THR A 302 -71.08 45.05 -37.54
CA THR A 302 -70.86 45.67 -36.19
C THR A 302 -70.37 44.73 -35.06
N THR A 303 -69.57 45.12 -34.04
CA THR A 303 -68.86 46.39 -33.65
C THR A 303 -67.59 46.06 -32.80
N PRO A 304 -66.67 47.01 -32.49
CA PRO A 304 -65.32 46.74 -31.93
C PRO A 304 -65.17 47.09 -30.43
N PRO A 305 -63.97 46.97 -29.79
CA PRO A 305 -62.64 46.48 -30.26
C PRO A 305 -62.24 45.15 -29.57
N GLY A 306 -61.04 44.58 -29.71
CA GLY A 306 -59.76 44.97 -30.36
C GLY A 306 -58.75 43.81 -30.30
N GLU A 307 -57.44 43.97 -30.54
CA GLU A 307 -56.66 45.15 -30.95
C GLU A 307 -55.34 44.69 -31.66
N GLN A 308 -54.32 45.55 -31.73
CA GLN A 308 -53.15 45.47 -32.64
C GLN A 308 -51.98 44.57 -32.17
N ALA A 309 -51.07 44.06 -33.03
CA ALA A 309 -51.00 43.79 -34.48
C ALA A 309 -49.54 43.30 -34.79
N ASP A 310 -49.10 42.98 -36.01
CA ASP A 310 -49.41 41.85 -36.92
C ASP A 310 -48.07 41.50 -37.63
N ALA A 311 -47.75 40.27 -38.08
CA ALA A 311 -48.11 39.61 -39.34
C ALA A 311 -47.65 40.36 -40.65
N ALA A 312 -47.37 39.75 -41.81
CA ALA A 312 -47.56 38.37 -42.26
C ALA A 312 -46.77 37.98 -43.56
N ILE A 313 -46.64 36.67 -43.82
CA ILE A 313 -46.94 35.97 -45.11
C ILE A 313 -45.95 35.90 -46.34
N ARG A 314 -45.64 34.63 -46.72
CA ARG A 314 -45.45 33.99 -48.06
C ARG A 314 -44.22 34.23 -49.00
N ALA A 315 -43.57 33.09 -49.28
CA ALA A 315 -43.46 32.41 -50.60
C ALA A 315 -42.20 32.53 -51.50
N ALA A 316 -42.01 31.44 -52.26
CA ALA A 316 -41.25 31.26 -53.52
C ALA A 316 -39.71 31.20 -53.51
N ALA A 317 -39.23 30.45 -54.50
CA ALA A 317 -37.90 30.40 -55.13
C ALA A 317 -38.20 30.34 -56.66
N PRO A 318 -37.27 30.60 -57.61
CA PRO A 318 -35.82 30.36 -57.54
C PRO A 318 -34.91 31.41 -58.27
N ASP A 319 -33.70 30.98 -58.64
CA ASP A 319 -32.88 31.33 -59.83
C ASP A 319 -31.91 32.55 -59.91
N THR A 320 -30.62 32.18 -60.04
CA THR A 320 -29.56 32.70 -60.95
C THR A 320 -28.76 33.99 -60.68
N GLY A 321 -27.45 33.92 -60.99
CA GLY A 321 -26.50 35.04 -61.16
C GLY A 321 -25.69 35.45 -59.92
N GLY A 322 -24.39 35.81 -59.98
CA GLY A 322 -23.40 35.68 -61.07
C GLY A 322 -22.28 36.75 -61.04
N ALA A 323 -21.00 36.33 -60.94
CA ALA A 323 -19.76 37.15 -61.06
C ALA A 323 -19.48 38.21 -59.95
N ALA A 324 -18.23 38.67 -59.68
CA ALA A 324 -16.86 38.14 -59.85
C ALA A 324 -15.83 39.03 -59.09
N LEU A 325 -14.51 38.70 -59.19
CA LEU A 325 -13.31 39.50 -58.80
C LEU A 325 -13.00 39.61 -57.27
N SER A 326 -11.74 39.62 -56.80
CA SER A 326 -10.44 39.22 -57.40
C SER A 326 -9.34 38.96 -56.34
N THR A 327 -8.40 38.03 -56.63
CA THR A 327 -6.98 37.91 -56.15
C THR A 327 -6.62 37.97 -54.64
N LYS A 328 -5.97 36.95 -54.03
CA LYS A 328 -4.51 36.58 -54.03
C LYS A 328 -3.58 37.63 -53.36
N SER A 329 -2.61 37.33 -52.48
CA SER A 329 -1.90 36.07 -52.14
C SER A 329 -1.32 36.03 -50.69
N ARG A 330 -0.78 34.87 -50.27
CA ARG A 330 0.22 34.62 -49.18
C ARG A 330 1.67 34.83 -49.75
N PRO A 331 2.82 34.68 -49.03
CA PRO A 331 3.09 34.32 -47.62
C PRO A 331 4.25 35.10 -46.92
N SER A 332 4.77 34.54 -45.80
CA SER A 332 6.14 34.68 -45.23
C SER A 332 6.40 35.70 -44.09
N ALA A 333 7.39 35.34 -43.27
CA ALA A 333 8.03 36.09 -42.17
C ALA A 333 9.41 36.64 -42.65
N PRO A 334 10.32 37.27 -41.85
CA PRO A 334 10.39 37.40 -40.38
C PRO A 334 10.90 38.81 -39.90
N ALA A 335 11.76 38.84 -38.86
CA ALA A 335 12.69 39.91 -38.43
C ALA A 335 12.21 40.93 -37.36
N THR A 336 13.15 41.77 -36.91
CA THR A 336 13.23 42.41 -35.57
C THR A 336 13.60 43.90 -35.61
N ALA A 337 13.42 44.57 -34.46
CA ALA A 337 14.13 45.77 -33.95
C ALA A 337 13.38 47.13 -33.87
N ASP A 338 13.33 47.63 -32.63
CA ASP A 338 13.55 49.00 -32.12
C ASP A 338 12.67 50.24 -32.44
N GLY A 339 12.23 50.87 -31.34
CA GLY A 339 11.98 52.33 -31.20
C GLY A 339 10.52 52.81 -31.28
N LYS A 340 10.07 53.82 -30.50
CA LYS A 340 10.64 54.46 -29.29
C LYS A 340 9.56 55.32 -28.57
N ASP A 341 9.91 55.85 -27.39
CA ASP A 341 9.21 56.89 -26.59
C ASP A 341 7.86 56.48 -25.92
N SER A 342 7.40 57.05 -24.79
CA SER A 342 7.84 58.24 -24.02
C SER A 342 7.67 58.13 -22.47
N THR A 343 8.50 58.89 -21.73
CA THR A 343 8.32 59.54 -20.38
C THR A 343 7.33 58.98 -19.32
N SER A 344 7.62 58.90 -18.00
CA SER A 344 8.80 59.20 -17.13
C SER A 344 8.55 58.53 -15.73
N GLY A 345 9.18 58.79 -14.57
CA GLY A 345 10.18 59.78 -14.09
C GLY A 345 10.33 59.77 -12.54
N ALA A 346 11.02 60.78 -11.97
CA ALA A 346 11.23 61.12 -10.53
C ALA A 346 12.20 60.25 -9.66
N ALA A 347 13.01 60.93 -8.83
CA ALA A 347 14.02 60.44 -7.86
C ALA A 347 14.13 61.46 -6.67
N PRO A 348 15.03 61.41 -5.64
CA PRO A 348 16.49 61.12 -5.63
C PRO A 348 16.96 60.18 -4.47
N GLY A 349 18.25 59.94 -4.16
CA GLY A 349 19.51 60.20 -4.90
C GLY A 349 20.63 60.97 -4.14
N SER A 350 21.58 60.28 -3.50
CA SER A 350 22.90 60.82 -3.03
C SER A 350 23.95 59.69 -3.00
N ALA A 351 25.03 59.71 -3.81
CA ALA A 351 26.33 60.41 -3.60
C ALA A 351 27.18 59.82 -2.44
N SER A 352 28.48 59.54 -2.52
CA SER A 352 29.56 59.80 -3.53
C SER A 352 30.73 58.78 -3.33
N GLY A 353 31.78 58.65 -4.17
CA GLY A 353 32.10 59.24 -5.48
C GLY A 353 33.52 58.90 -6.02
N ASP A 354 33.70 59.09 -7.33
CA ASP A 354 34.91 59.49 -8.11
C ASP A 354 36.27 58.72 -8.19
N LYS A 355 36.81 58.73 -9.43
CA LYS A 355 38.24 58.73 -9.89
C LYS A 355 39.04 57.39 -9.84
N GLU A 356 39.96 57.08 -10.78
CA GLU A 356 40.37 57.74 -12.06
C GLU A 356 41.09 56.75 -13.04
N VAL A 357 41.14 57.08 -14.35
CA VAL A 357 42.00 56.54 -15.46
C VAL A 357 42.04 55.00 -15.69
N GLY A 358 41.94 54.45 -16.92
CA GLY A 358 41.65 55.03 -18.25
C GLY A 358 42.11 54.13 -19.41
N VAL A 359 41.51 54.33 -20.60
CA VAL A 359 41.98 53.94 -21.97
C VAL A 359 42.23 52.45 -22.28
N ALA A 360 41.42 51.91 -23.20
CA ALA A 360 41.59 50.62 -23.91
C ALA A 360 42.31 50.86 -25.29
N PRO A 361 42.43 49.93 -26.29
CA PRO A 361 41.80 48.60 -26.43
C PRO A 361 42.62 47.50 -27.19
N ALA A 362 41.92 46.41 -27.54
CA ALA A 362 42.10 45.57 -28.74
C ALA A 362 43.22 44.51 -28.78
N ALA A 363 43.15 43.64 -29.79
CA ALA A 363 43.88 42.36 -29.87
C ALA A 363 44.39 42.06 -31.29
N ALA A 364 45.49 41.31 -31.40
CA ALA A 364 45.93 40.58 -32.60
C ALA A 364 47.01 39.53 -32.27
N THR A 365 47.14 38.53 -33.14
CA THR A 365 48.30 37.62 -33.33
C THR A 365 48.96 37.98 -34.69
N PRO A 366 50.04 37.32 -35.23
CA PRO A 366 50.91 36.25 -34.72
C PRO A 366 52.45 36.47 -34.97
N ASP A 367 53.24 35.40 -34.74
CA ASP A 367 54.38 34.91 -35.58
C ASP A 367 55.89 35.27 -35.32
N LYS A 368 56.63 34.22 -34.86
CA LYS A 368 57.92 33.67 -35.39
C LYS A 368 59.34 34.31 -35.22
N LYS A 369 60.33 33.41 -35.41
CA LYS A 369 61.82 33.56 -35.62
C LYS A 369 62.67 33.86 -34.37
N ASP A 370 63.94 33.45 -34.21
CA ASP A 370 64.96 32.58 -34.89
C ASP A 370 66.13 32.43 -33.82
N GLU A 371 67.10 31.50 -33.74
CA GLU A 371 67.46 30.14 -34.25
C GLU A 371 68.71 29.63 -33.42
N THR A 372 69.28 28.43 -33.68
CA THR A 372 70.60 27.85 -33.25
C THR A 372 70.72 27.16 -31.86
N ALA A 373 71.47 26.04 -31.66
CA ALA A 373 72.03 25.03 -32.60
C ALA A 373 72.53 23.71 -31.91
N ALA A 374 72.49 22.58 -32.66
CA ALA A 374 73.27 21.31 -32.54
C ALA A 374 73.04 20.37 -31.31
N PHE A 375 73.36 19.05 -31.30
CA PHE A 375 74.15 18.17 -32.21
C PHE A 375 73.66 16.68 -32.18
N ALA A 376 74.00 15.88 -33.21
CA ALA A 376 74.13 14.39 -33.25
C ALA A 376 72.88 13.45 -33.39
N SER A 377 73.14 12.22 -33.92
CA SER A 377 72.19 11.22 -34.49
C SER A 377 72.96 10.04 -35.17
N PRO A 378 72.39 8.97 -35.80
CA PRO A 378 71.01 8.43 -35.83
C PRO A 378 70.90 6.85 -35.64
N PRO A 379 70.39 5.99 -36.58
CA PRO A 379 69.21 5.11 -36.37
C PRO A 379 69.59 3.61 -36.60
N PRO A 380 68.79 2.65 -37.17
CA PRO A 380 67.47 2.64 -37.87
C PRO A 380 66.26 2.69 -36.89
N GLY A 381 64.97 2.54 -37.24
CA GLY A 381 64.19 2.32 -38.48
C GLY A 381 62.74 1.91 -38.11
N ARG A 382 61.79 1.52 -38.98
CA ARG A 382 61.69 1.46 -40.47
C ARG A 382 60.18 1.37 -40.85
N THR A 383 59.82 1.50 -42.13
CA THR A 383 58.42 1.45 -42.68
C THR A 383 58.37 0.55 -43.95
N PRO A 384 57.20 0.25 -44.60
CA PRO A 384 56.38 1.24 -45.33
C PRO A 384 54.83 1.08 -45.27
N ASP A 385 54.13 2.16 -45.67
CA ASP A 385 52.81 2.26 -46.38
C ASP A 385 51.50 1.62 -45.85
N ALA A 386 50.29 2.03 -46.28
CA ALA A 386 49.71 3.35 -46.63
C ALA A 386 48.19 3.21 -46.94
N ALA A 387 47.37 4.24 -46.62
CA ALA A 387 46.01 4.49 -47.16
C ALA A 387 44.90 3.42 -46.93
N ALA A 388 43.58 3.70 -47.04
CA ALA A 388 42.80 4.94 -46.86
C ALA A 388 41.27 4.67 -46.81
N VAL A 389 40.53 5.45 -45.99
CA VAL A 389 39.19 6.06 -46.30
C VAL A 389 37.90 5.19 -46.39
N THR A 390 36.76 5.85 -46.12
CA THR A 390 35.33 5.51 -46.42
C THR A 390 34.56 4.41 -45.64
N THR A 391 33.83 4.87 -44.62
CA THR A 391 32.35 4.77 -44.46
C THR A 391 31.50 3.85 -45.38
N ALA A 392 30.87 2.82 -44.79
CA ALA A 392 29.48 2.35 -44.99
C ALA A 392 29.20 1.27 -43.91
N ASN A 393 28.12 1.21 -43.11
CA ASN A 393 26.68 1.49 -43.26
C ASN A 393 25.86 0.37 -43.93
N SER A 394 24.90 -0.19 -43.17
CA SER A 394 24.09 -1.39 -43.44
C SER A 394 24.87 -2.72 -43.61
N GLY A 395 24.30 -3.89 -43.28
CA GLY A 395 23.10 -4.13 -42.48
C GLY A 395 22.45 -5.52 -42.69
N LYS A 396 21.99 -6.10 -41.58
CA LYS A 396 20.84 -7.04 -41.51
C LYS A 396 20.93 -8.36 -42.30
N LYS A 397 21.32 -9.46 -41.60
CA LYS A 397 20.61 -10.76 -41.63
C LYS A 397 21.18 -11.80 -40.64
N ASP A 398 20.34 -12.24 -39.71
CA ASP A 398 20.35 -13.60 -39.14
C ASP A 398 19.97 -14.65 -40.21
N PRO A 399 20.03 -15.99 -39.98
CA PRO A 399 20.29 -16.68 -38.70
C PRO A 399 21.25 -17.90 -38.81
N THR A 400 21.21 -18.76 -37.77
CA THR A 400 21.59 -20.19 -37.76
C THR A 400 23.03 -20.60 -38.08
N ALA A 401 23.78 -21.02 -37.04
CA ALA A 401 24.05 -22.45 -36.78
C ALA A 401 24.80 -22.65 -35.43
N THR A 402 24.61 -23.81 -34.80
CA THR A 402 25.43 -24.31 -33.67
C THR A 402 26.26 -25.51 -34.17
N PRO A 403 27.56 -25.59 -33.84
CA PRO A 403 28.03 -26.57 -32.84
C PRO A 403 29.02 -25.91 -31.86
N ARG A 404 28.97 -26.13 -30.55
CA ARG A 404 29.17 -27.37 -29.77
C ARG A 404 30.59 -27.96 -29.88
N ALA A 405 31.38 -27.63 -28.85
CA ALA A 405 32.49 -28.38 -28.24
C ALA A 405 33.80 -28.59 -29.02
N ALA A 406 34.84 -27.90 -28.55
CA ALA A 406 36.20 -28.44 -28.34
C ALA A 406 36.63 -28.07 -26.90
N ALA A 407 37.62 -28.76 -26.32
CA ALA A 407 38.03 -28.59 -24.92
C ALA A 407 39.53 -28.89 -24.68
N SER A 408 40.00 -28.59 -23.46
CA SER A 408 41.33 -28.87 -22.87
C SER A 408 42.49 -27.89 -23.16
N GLY A 409 43.42 -27.79 -22.21
CA GLY A 409 44.55 -26.82 -22.16
C GLY A 409 44.09 -25.41 -21.75
N LYS A 410 44.22 -24.91 -20.52
CA LYS A 410 45.04 -25.23 -19.33
C LYS A 410 46.53 -24.91 -19.45
N GLU A 411 46.89 -23.65 -19.20
CA GLU A 411 48.11 -23.26 -18.47
C GLU A 411 47.98 -21.84 -17.91
N ASP A 412 48.63 -21.57 -16.78
CA ASP A 412 48.76 -20.26 -16.11
C ASP A 412 50.10 -19.66 -16.55
N PRO A 413 50.24 -18.32 -16.70
CA PRO A 413 51.00 -17.63 -15.66
C PRO A 413 50.58 -16.17 -15.36
N THR A 414 50.41 -15.91 -14.07
CA THR A 414 50.77 -14.69 -13.33
C THR A 414 51.46 -13.54 -14.08
N ALA A 415 50.78 -12.39 -14.22
CA ALA A 415 51.36 -11.04 -14.05
C ALA A 415 50.26 -9.95 -13.93
N THR A 416 50.13 -9.33 -12.76
CA THR A 416 49.15 -8.25 -12.49
C THR A 416 49.74 -6.86 -12.77
N PRO A 417 48.94 -5.92 -13.31
CA PRO A 417 49.02 -4.52 -12.87
C PRO A 417 47.75 -4.10 -12.09
N ARG A 418 47.94 -3.16 -11.16
CA ARG A 418 47.07 -2.92 -10.00
C ARG A 418 46.17 -1.71 -10.19
N ALA A 419 44.86 -1.86 -9.98
CA ALA A 419 43.88 -0.77 -9.92
C ALA A 419 42.98 -0.93 -8.69
N ALA A 420 42.40 0.18 -8.20
CA ALA A 420 41.80 0.29 -6.87
C ALA A 420 40.58 -0.63 -6.64
N ALA A 421 40.45 -1.11 -5.40
CA ALA A 421 39.26 -1.78 -4.89
C ALA A 421 38.66 -0.92 -3.76
N SER A 422 37.35 -0.73 -3.76
CA SER A 422 36.59 -0.17 -2.64
C SER A 422 36.38 -1.23 -1.54
N GLY A 423 36.31 -0.78 -0.29
CA GLY A 423 36.21 -1.66 0.87
C GLY A 423 34.92 -2.48 0.90
N LYS A 424 35.04 -3.71 1.42
CA LYS A 424 33.92 -4.62 1.69
C LYS A 424 34.12 -5.17 3.11
N GLU A 425 33.31 -4.72 4.05
CA GLU A 425 33.47 -5.09 5.46
C GLU A 425 32.60 -6.30 5.84
N ASP A 426 33.23 -7.43 6.10
CA ASP A 426 32.62 -8.61 6.71
C ASP A 426 32.89 -8.57 8.24
N PRO A 427 31.87 -8.37 9.10
CA PRO A 427 32.08 -8.21 10.54
C PRO A 427 32.20 -9.56 11.26
N THR A 428 33.35 -10.24 11.17
CA THR A 428 33.66 -11.37 12.10
C THR A 428 35.15 -11.74 12.20
N ALA A 429 35.85 -11.27 13.23
CA ALA A 429 36.80 -12.08 14.05
C ALA A 429 37.53 -11.23 15.12
N THR A 430 37.40 -11.62 16.39
CA THR A 430 38.37 -11.29 17.46
C THR A 430 39.29 -12.51 17.65
N PRO A 431 40.62 -12.37 17.76
CA PRO A 431 41.54 -13.49 17.50
C PRO A 431 41.60 -14.52 18.64
N ARG A 432 41.74 -15.80 18.26
CA ARG A 432 42.11 -16.89 19.19
C ARG A 432 43.01 -17.94 18.52
N ALA A 433 44.31 -17.80 18.73
CA ALA A 433 45.30 -18.87 18.57
C ALA A 433 45.65 -19.43 19.97
N ALA A 434 45.90 -20.73 20.21
CA ALA A 434 45.75 -21.95 19.41
C ALA A 434 45.51 -23.13 20.43
N ALA A 435 45.69 -24.44 20.19
CA ALA A 435 46.19 -25.22 19.06
C ALA A 435 45.64 -26.68 19.10
N SER A 436 45.94 -27.44 18.03
CA SER A 436 46.20 -28.89 17.96
C SER A 436 45.55 -29.90 18.94
N GLY A 437 44.92 -30.94 18.38
CA GLY A 437 44.66 -32.22 19.05
C GLY A 437 43.63 -33.06 18.28
N LYS A 438 43.98 -34.30 17.89
CA LYS A 438 43.11 -35.18 17.10
C LYS A 438 43.06 -36.59 17.73
N GLU A 439 41.83 -37.02 18.02
CA GLU A 439 41.35 -38.42 18.16
C GLU A 439 41.94 -39.40 19.21
N ASP A 440 41.00 -40.25 19.64
CA ASP A 440 41.11 -41.61 20.21
C ASP A 440 41.52 -41.88 21.69
N PRO A 441 41.04 -43.02 22.27
CA PRO A 441 40.89 -43.17 23.72
C PRO A 441 41.63 -44.38 24.34
N THR A 442 41.89 -44.37 25.66
CA THR A 442 41.83 -45.58 26.54
C THR A 442 42.07 -45.29 28.03
N ALA A 443 41.68 -46.26 28.88
CA ALA A 443 42.27 -46.66 30.17
C ALA A 443 42.27 -45.72 31.42
N THR A 444 41.60 -46.21 32.47
CA THR A 444 41.92 -46.12 33.92
C THR A 444 43.32 -46.71 34.22
N PRO A 445 44.02 -46.45 35.36
CA PRO A 445 43.53 -45.95 36.67
C PRO A 445 44.38 -44.86 37.37
N GLY A 446 44.03 -44.51 38.62
CA GLY A 446 44.85 -43.70 39.57
C GLY A 446 45.83 -44.57 40.41
N PRO A 447 46.23 -44.22 41.66
CA PRO A 447 45.80 -43.08 42.52
C PRO A 447 46.95 -42.32 43.27
N GLY A 448 46.59 -41.31 44.10
CA GLY A 448 47.46 -40.61 45.08
C GLY A 448 46.75 -39.35 45.64
N ALA A 449 46.55 -39.16 46.96
CA ALA A 449 47.46 -38.57 47.97
C ALA A 449 47.74 -37.06 47.76
N SER A 450 47.66 -36.14 48.75
CA SER A 450 47.42 -36.21 50.21
C SER A 450 47.21 -34.81 50.85
N GLY A 451 46.63 -34.70 52.07
CA GLY A 451 46.45 -33.45 52.87
C GLY A 451 45.02 -32.86 52.76
N GLU A 452 44.24 -32.63 53.83
CA GLU A 452 44.34 -31.64 54.94
C GLU A 452 44.19 -30.16 54.47
N ARG A 453 43.37 -29.27 55.08
CA ARG A 453 42.54 -29.37 56.32
C ARG A 453 41.19 -28.58 56.29
N GLU A 454 40.90 -27.72 57.28
CA GLU A 454 39.58 -27.56 57.92
C GLU A 454 38.91 -26.14 57.92
N LYS A 455 37.60 -26.05 57.59
CA LYS A 455 36.50 -25.12 58.09
C LYS A 455 36.64 -23.57 57.99
N ALA A 456 35.63 -22.68 58.23
CA ALA A 456 34.15 -22.70 58.39
C ALA A 456 33.58 -21.23 58.35
N THR A 457 32.44 -20.93 57.69
CA THR A 457 31.08 -20.61 58.24
C THR A 457 30.80 -19.16 58.74
N ALA A 458 29.54 -18.69 58.59
CA ALA A 458 29.04 -17.33 58.94
C ALA A 458 28.60 -17.17 60.42
N PRO A 459 28.52 -15.92 60.94
CA PRO A 459 27.24 -15.17 61.05
C PRO A 459 27.40 -13.64 60.79
N GLY A 460 26.40 -12.74 60.87
CA GLY A 460 24.93 -12.89 60.97
C GLY A 460 24.18 -11.67 61.58
N THR A 461 22.90 -11.48 61.21
CA THR A 461 21.83 -10.63 61.84
C THR A 461 21.95 -9.08 61.98
N THR A 462 20.87 -8.41 61.56
CA THR A 462 20.20 -7.19 62.10
C THR A 462 20.79 -5.76 62.01
N THR A 463 19.94 -4.88 61.42
CA THR A 463 19.56 -3.48 61.80
C THR A 463 20.46 -2.25 61.63
N SER A 464 19.85 -1.23 60.98
CA SER A 464 19.79 0.20 61.36
C SER A 464 20.94 1.18 61.08
N ASP A 465 20.72 1.99 60.03
CA ASP A 465 20.75 3.48 59.96
C ASP A 465 21.99 4.32 60.38
N LYS A 466 22.26 5.35 59.56
CA LYS A 466 23.08 6.58 59.77
C LYS A 466 24.26 6.55 60.76
N GLY A 467 25.48 6.67 60.22
CA GLY A 467 26.68 7.16 60.91
C GLY A 467 27.68 7.74 59.90
N ALA A 468 28.45 8.77 60.25
CA ALA A 468 29.35 9.48 59.34
C ALA A 468 30.81 9.44 59.80
N SER A 469 31.71 9.50 58.81
CA SER A 469 33.15 9.85 58.87
C SER A 469 34.10 9.03 59.76
N GLY A 470 35.41 9.05 59.41
CA GLY A 470 36.47 8.92 60.42
C GLY A 470 37.48 7.77 60.32
N ALA A 471 38.29 7.76 59.26
CA ALA A 471 39.74 7.42 59.29
C ALA A 471 40.29 6.12 59.96
N ARG A 472 41.03 5.37 59.11
CA ARG A 472 42.41 4.83 59.34
C ARG A 472 42.67 3.41 59.90
N ASP A 473 43.60 2.77 59.18
CA ASP A 473 44.72 1.88 59.55
C ASP A 473 44.50 0.43 60.09
N GLY A 474 45.04 -0.57 59.33
CA GLY A 474 45.82 -1.68 59.92
C GLY A 474 45.47 -3.16 59.57
N ALA A 475 46.29 -3.81 58.72
CA ALA A 475 46.62 -5.27 58.60
C ALA A 475 45.49 -6.36 58.45
N VAL A 476 45.55 -7.46 57.66
CA VAL A 476 46.59 -8.39 57.11
C VAL A 476 47.01 -9.52 58.09
N PRO A 477 47.06 -10.85 57.75
CA PRO A 477 46.36 -11.67 56.70
C PRO A 477 45.98 -13.15 57.11
N ALA A 478 45.44 -13.96 56.16
CA ALA A 478 45.38 -15.47 56.10
C ALA A 478 44.59 -16.25 57.21
N GLY A 479 44.16 -17.53 57.08
CA GLY A 479 44.24 -18.57 56.02
C GLY A 479 43.20 -19.74 56.22
N PRO A 480 43.14 -20.80 55.37
CA PRO A 480 41.93 -21.65 55.09
C PRO A 480 42.03 -23.15 55.55
N PRO A 481 41.18 -24.16 55.14
CA PRO A 481 40.05 -24.24 54.19
C PRO A 481 38.69 -24.98 54.60
N THR A 482 38.52 -26.32 54.51
CA THR A 482 37.17 -26.94 54.20
C THR A 482 36.63 -28.21 54.96
N PRO A 483 36.52 -29.46 54.43
CA PRO A 483 35.25 -30.09 53.97
C PRO A 483 34.72 -31.39 54.67
N GLY A 484 33.48 -31.86 54.33
CA GLY A 484 32.94 -33.22 54.63
C GLY A 484 31.43 -33.47 54.30
N GLU A 485 31.05 -34.64 53.73
CA GLU A 485 29.72 -34.97 53.11
C GLU A 485 29.34 -36.48 53.22
N LYS A 486 28.06 -36.92 53.01
CA LYS A 486 27.69 -38.32 52.60
C LYS A 486 26.21 -38.62 52.17
N ALA A 487 26.05 -39.26 50.98
CA ALA A 487 25.09 -40.32 50.52
C ALA A 487 23.53 -40.17 50.71
N GLY A 488 22.62 -40.82 49.92
CA GLY A 488 22.70 -41.81 48.82
C GLY A 488 21.33 -42.11 48.12
N ALA A 489 21.23 -43.10 47.21
CA ALA A 489 20.09 -43.43 46.30
C ALA A 489 19.49 -44.86 46.54
N PRO A 490 18.65 -45.57 45.70
CA PRO A 490 18.06 -45.28 44.35
C PRO A 490 16.60 -45.82 44.03
N ALA A 491 16.18 -45.74 42.73
CA ALA A 491 15.37 -46.70 41.92
C ALA A 491 13.80 -46.74 41.84
N SER A 492 13.30 -46.45 40.61
CA SER A 492 12.24 -47.11 39.77
C SER A 492 10.79 -47.48 40.21
N ALA A 493 9.82 -46.83 39.54
CA ALA A 493 8.71 -47.39 38.71
C ALA A 493 7.31 -47.85 39.25
N ALA A 494 6.28 -47.45 38.48
CA ALA A 494 5.00 -48.13 38.12
C ALA A 494 3.64 -47.84 38.83
N THR A 495 2.58 -48.01 38.02
CA THR A 495 1.14 -48.34 38.29
C THR A 495 0.09 -47.35 38.83
N ASP A 496 -1.01 -47.30 38.08
CA ASP A 496 -2.44 -47.33 38.48
C ASP A 496 -3.17 -46.10 39.08
N ALA A 497 -4.46 -46.29 39.40
CA ALA A 497 -5.53 -45.30 39.25
C ALA A 497 -6.71 -45.47 40.25
N ALA A 498 -7.79 -44.69 40.04
CA ALA A 498 -9.14 -44.77 40.64
C ALA A 498 -9.47 -43.81 41.82
N LYS A 499 -10.74 -43.84 42.26
CA LYS A 499 -11.51 -42.74 42.89
C LYS A 499 -11.84 -42.96 44.38
N SER A 500 -11.87 -41.87 45.15
CA SER A 500 -12.88 -41.50 46.19
C SER A 500 -12.57 -40.04 46.65
N GLY A 501 -13.42 -39.23 47.29
CA GLY A 501 -14.61 -39.45 48.14
C GLY A 501 -14.18 -39.49 49.62
N ASP A 502 -14.76 -38.77 50.59
CA ASP A 502 -15.87 -37.78 50.64
C ASP A 502 -15.83 -37.02 52.02
N THR A 503 -16.84 -36.19 52.39
CA THR A 503 -17.16 -35.63 53.76
C THR A 503 -16.32 -34.43 54.31
N ALA A 504 -16.76 -33.55 55.25
CA ALA A 504 -18.10 -33.07 55.71
C ALA A 504 -18.06 -31.85 56.72
N VAL A 505 -19.24 -31.24 57.00
CA VAL A 505 -19.71 -30.56 58.27
C VAL A 505 -19.25 -29.13 58.74
N LYS A 506 -20.13 -28.12 58.50
CA LYS A 506 -20.97 -27.27 59.42
C LYS A 506 -20.41 -26.33 60.56
N SER A 507 -21.17 -25.23 60.77
CA SER A 507 -21.22 -24.23 61.90
C SER A 507 -20.15 -23.11 61.95
N GLY A 508 -20.42 -21.86 62.41
CA GLY A 508 -21.69 -21.16 62.77
C GLY A 508 -21.45 -19.73 63.35
N ASP A 509 -22.45 -18.82 63.28
CA ASP A 509 -22.73 -17.60 64.12
C ASP A 509 -21.65 -16.48 64.32
N THR A 510 -21.90 -15.17 64.59
CA THR A 510 -23.10 -14.28 64.72
C THR A 510 -22.76 -12.77 64.59
N ALA A 511 -23.79 -11.90 64.41
CA ALA A 511 -23.90 -10.46 64.81
C ALA A 511 -23.03 -9.36 64.12
N ALA A 512 -23.43 -8.06 64.04
CA ALA A 512 -24.76 -7.40 64.05
C ALA A 512 -24.70 -5.88 63.67
N THR A 513 -25.77 -5.32 63.06
CA THR A 513 -26.24 -3.87 63.06
C THR A 513 -25.31 -2.71 62.64
N SER A 514 -25.72 -1.57 62.06
CA SER A 514 -27.00 -0.99 61.54
C SER A 514 -26.66 0.33 60.78
N GLY A 515 -27.45 0.93 59.88
CA GLY A 515 -28.75 0.59 59.26
C GLY A 515 -29.30 1.74 58.36
N ASP A 516 -30.33 1.45 57.55
CA ASP A 516 -31.32 2.34 56.86
C ASP A 516 -30.88 3.49 55.91
N THR A 517 -31.54 3.80 54.78
CA THR A 517 -32.59 3.21 53.89
C THR A 517 -32.31 3.72 52.43
N ALA A 518 -33.00 3.48 51.30
CA ALA A 518 -34.29 2.90 50.86
C ALA A 518 -34.05 2.13 49.50
N VAL A 519 -34.86 1.24 48.89
CA VAL A 519 -36.32 1.04 48.68
C VAL A 519 -36.89 1.99 47.61
N LYS A 520 -37.41 1.57 46.43
CA LYS A 520 -37.93 0.28 45.86
C LYS A 520 -37.52 0.21 44.34
N GLU A 521 -37.71 -0.79 43.45
CA GLU A 521 -38.27 -2.16 43.32
C GLU A 521 -37.55 -2.80 42.07
N ALA A 522 -37.22 -4.09 41.86
CA ALA A 522 -37.95 -5.39 41.79
C ALA A 522 -39.02 -5.50 40.66
N ALA A 523 -39.25 -6.61 39.94
CA ALA A 523 -38.58 -7.93 39.79
C ALA A 523 -38.91 -8.55 38.39
N GLY A 524 -38.20 -9.54 37.82
CA GLY A 524 -38.35 -11.02 38.03
C GLY A 524 -38.89 -11.69 36.73
N ALA A 525 -38.33 -12.73 36.07
CA ALA A 525 -37.87 -14.09 36.46
C ALA A 525 -39.05 -15.10 36.70
N LYS A 526 -39.04 -16.42 36.36
CA LYS A 526 -38.05 -17.36 35.76
C LYS A 526 -38.73 -18.74 35.40
N ALA A 527 -38.19 -19.52 34.43
CA ALA A 527 -38.46 -20.98 34.16
C ALA A 527 -39.94 -21.43 33.90
N GLY A 528 -40.35 -22.65 33.47
CA GLY A 528 -39.77 -23.96 33.05
C GLY A 528 -40.93 -24.97 32.79
N LYS A 529 -40.83 -26.28 32.47
CA LYS A 529 -39.78 -27.19 31.91
C LYS A 529 -40.38 -28.63 31.69
N THR A 530 -40.31 -29.23 30.47
CA THR A 530 -40.65 -30.67 30.08
C THR A 530 -42.08 -31.20 30.36
N ASP A 531 -42.66 -32.26 29.76
CA ASP A 531 -42.42 -33.07 28.51
C ASP A 531 -43.65 -33.98 28.17
N THR A 532 -43.82 -34.35 26.89
CA THR A 532 -44.44 -35.63 26.36
C THR A 532 -45.97 -35.92 26.43
N ALA A 533 -46.50 -36.51 25.33
CA ALA A 533 -47.75 -37.30 25.16
C ALA A 533 -49.15 -36.60 25.30
N ILE A 534 -50.29 -37.13 24.79
CA ILE A 534 -50.64 -37.72 23.47
C ILE A 534 -52.20 -37.79 23.33
N GLN A 535 -52.76 -37.30 22.21
CA GLN A 535 -54.16 -37.51 21.72
C GLN A 535 -55.35 -37.10 22.66
N PRO A 536 -56.65 -37.47 22.42
CA PRO A 536 -57.61 -36.48 21.88
C PRO A 536 -59.03 -36.48 22.55
N ALA A 537 -60.06 -36.06 21.79
CA ALA A 537 -61.50 -35.88 22.13
C ALA A 537 -61.85 -34.50 22.75
N VAL A 538 -62.91 -33.75 22.37
CA VAL A 538 -64.29 -34.01 21.87
C VAL A 538 -65.25 -34.37 23.02
N GLU A 539 -66.25 -33.54 23.41
CA GLU A 539 -66.65 -32.20 22.91
C GLU A 539 -67.06 -31.24 24.08
N SER A 540 -68.20 -30.52 24.22
CA SER A 540 -69.49 -30.43 23.51
C SER A 540 -70.15 -29.03 23.52
N GLU A 541 -70.96 -28.68 24.53
CA GLU A 541 -71.97 -27.60 24.49
C GLU A 541 -71.92 -26.65 25.72
N GLY A 542 -72.29 -25.37 25.63
CA GLY A 542 -72.76 -24.61 24.45
C GLY A 542 -73.19 -23.16 24.76
N ALA A 543 -74.03 -22.60 23.86
CA ALA A 543 -74.73 -21.29 23.90
C ALA A 543 -74.04 -20.00 23.35
N ALA A 544 -74.90 -19.17 22.72
CA ALA A 544 -74.77 -17.73 22.37
C ALA A 544 -73.83 -17.23 21.23
N SER A 545 -74.49 -16.89 20.11
CA SER A 545 -74.27 -15.82 19.09
C SER A 545 -73.19 -14.73 19.24
N PRO A 546 -72.75 -14.03 18.14
CA PRO A 546 -72.94 -14.30 16.70
C PRO A 546 -71.66 -14.17 15.82
N PRO A 547 -71.62 -14.77 14.61
CA PRO A 547 -70.53 -14.57 13.65
C PRO A 547 -70.64 -13.24 12.89
N ARG A 548 -69.81 -12.24 13.25
CA ARG A 548 -69.69 -10.96 12.52
C ARG A 548 -69.01 -11.18 11.16
N LYS A 549 -69.82 -11.46 10.13
CA LYS A 549 -69.40 -11.87 8.76
C LYS A 549 -68.20 -11.08 8.22
N GLN A 550 -67.01 -11.69 8.21
CA GLN A 550 -65.89 -11.21 7.41
C GLN A 550 -66.22 -11.43 5.93
N SER A 551 -66.17 -10.36 5.13
CA SER A 551 -66.54 -10.43 3.71
C SER A 551 -65.47 -11.18 2.90
N TRP A 552 -65.82 -12.39 2.47
CA TRP A 552 -64.97 -13.31 1.70
C TRP A 552 -64.63 -12.79 0.28
N LEU A 553 -65.22 -11.67 -0.14
CA LEU A 553 -65.06 -11.06 -1.47
C LEU A 553 -63.71 -10.36 -1.70
N ARG A 554 -62.80 -10.31 -0.73
CA ARG A 554 -61.43 -9.76 -0.95
C ARG A 554 -60.51 -10.66 -1.76
N PHE A 555 -60.90 -11.90 -2.08
CA PHE A 555 -60.07 -12.86 -2.83
C PHE A 555 -60.11 -12.67 -4.37
N PHE A 556 -61.14 -12.00 -4.91
CA PHE A 556 -61.35 -11.91 -6.38
C PHE A 556 -61.05 -10.55 -7.02
N ARG A 557 -60.52 -9.56 -6.28
CA ARG A 557 -59.79 -8.46 -6.94
C ARG A 557 -58.38 -8.93 -7.31
N ARG A 558 -58.24 -9.47 -8.53
CA ARG A 558 -56.94 -9.52 -9.23
C ARG A 558 -56.28 -8.14 -9.06
N PRO A 559 -55.03 -8.03 -8.58
CA PRO A 559 -54.35 -6.75 -8.57
C PRO A 559 -54.20 -6.30 -10.02
N VAL A 560 -54.93 -5.25 -10.42
CA VAL A 560 -54.66 -4.55 -11.68
C VAL A 560 -53.17 -4.25 -11.69
N PRO A 561 -52.40 -4.70 -12.71
CA PRO A 561 -50.96 -4.57 -12.68
C PRO A 561 -50.62 -3.08 -12.74
N VAL A 562 -50.37 -2.49 -11.57
CA VAL A 562 -50.01 -1.08 -11.40
C VAL A 562 -48.87 -0.83 -12.37
N ARG A 563 -49.14 0.01 -13.36
CA ARG A 563 -48.39 0.12 -14.62
C ARG A 563 -47.00 0.68 -14.36
N ARG A 564 -46.11 -0.16 -13.80
CA ARG A 564 -44.79 0.21 -13.30
C ARG A 564 -44.06 0.91 -14.44
N LYS A 565 -43.94 2.25 -14.34
CA LYS A 565 -43.07 3.03 -15.22
C LYS A 565 -41.72 2.31 -15.23
N PRO A 566 -41.11 2.04 -16.40
CA PRO A 566 -39.83 1.35 -16.46
C PRO A 566 -38.79 2.22 -15.75
N ARG A 567 -38.55 1.93 -14.46
CA ARG A 567 -37.53 2.62 -13.66
C ARG A 567 -36.20 2.19 -14.24
N TRP A 568 -35.54 3.11 -14.93
CA TRP A 568 -34.14 2.95 -15.28
C TRP A 568 -33.38 2.86 -13.96
N ASN A 569 -32.91 1.66 -13.63
CA ASN A 569 -31.98 1.49 -12.53
C ASN A 569 -30.58 1.83 -13.06
N PRO A 570 -29.94 2.91 -12.59
CA PRO A 570 -28.62 3.31 -13.07
C PRO A 570 -27.55 2.29 -12.62
N LEU A 571 -26.47 2.19 -13.40
CA LEU A 571 -25.41 1.22 -13.13
C LEU A 571 -24.77 1.46 -11.75
N VAL A 572 -24.67 2.71 -11.31
CA VAL A 572 -24.37 3.12 -9.93
C VAL A 572 -25.56 3.92 -9.41
N GLY A 573 -25.99 3.69 -8.17
CA GLY A 573 -27.07 4.47 -7.56
C GLY A 573 -26.54 5.83 -7.07
N VAL A 574 -27.36 6.89 -7.14
CA VAL A 574 -26.96 8.28 -6.82
C VAL A 574 -26.17 8.39 -5.50
N LEU A 575 -26.60 7.71 -4.44
CA LEU A 575 -25.88 7.66 -3.17
C LEU A 575 -24.43 7.15 -3.29
N LEU A 576 -24.19 6.08 -4.06
CA LEU A 576 -22.84 5.57 -4.31
C LEU A 576 -22.04 6.51 -5.23
N THR A 577 -22.68 7.16 -6.20
CA THR A 577 -22.03 8.19 -7.02
C THR A 577 -21.53 9.34 -6.14
N ASN A 578 -22.37 9.84 -5.23
CA ASN A 578 -22.02 10.91 -4.30
C ASN A 578 -20.92 10.48 -3.31
N ILE A 579 -20.97 9.22 -2.81
CA ILE A 579 -19.90 8.66 -1.97
C ILE A 579 -18.57 8.56 -2.73
N ASN A 580 -18.58 8.18 -4.00
CA ASN A 580 -17.36 8.12 -4.80
C ASN A 580 -16.80 9.51 -5.12
N ILE A 581 -17.65 10.49 -5.41
CA ILE A 581 -17.22 11.88 -5.61
C ILE A 581 -16.59 12.40 -4.32
N MET A 582 -17.31 12.31 -3.19
CA MET A 582 -16.82 12.77 -1.88
C MET A 582 -15.53 12.05 -1.47
N GLY A 583 -15.47 10.73 -1.61
CA GLY A 583 -14.29 9.93 -1.30
C GLY A 583 -13.08 10.28 -2.15
N ALA A 584 -13.26 10.46 -3.47
CA ALA A 584 -12.20 10.88 -4.38
C ALA A 584 -11.74 12.32 -4.10
N THR A 585 -12.67 13.23 -3.79
CA THR A 585 -12.33 14.62 -3.42
C THR A 585 -11.54 14.69 -2.12
N ILE A 586 -11.93 13.94 -1.08
CA ILE A 586 -11.19 13.89 0.19
C ILE A 586 -9.81 13.23 -0.04
N PHE A 587 -9.75 12.10 -0.76
CA PHE A 587 -8.48 11.44 -1.10
C PHE A 587 -7.53 12.37 -1.86
N ALA A 588 -8.02 13.12 -2.85
CA ALA A 588 -7.22 14.10 -3.59
C ALA A 588 -6.80 15.29 -2.71
N ALA A 589 -7.68 15.79 -1.83
CA ALA A 589 -7.35 16.86 -0.91
C ALA A 589 -6.27 16.43 0.11
N THR A 590 -6.35 15.21 0.64
CA THR A 590 -5.30 14.63 1.49
C THR A 590 -3.99 14.44 0.73
N ALA A 591 -4.04 13.95 -0.52
CA ALA A 591 -2.84 13.81 -1.36
C ALA A 591 -2.15 15.17 -1.57
N ILE A 592 -2.91 16.20 -1.94
CA ILE A 592 -2.40 17.56 -2.17
C ILE A 592 -1.84 18.15 -0.87
N LEU A 593 -2.53 18.00 0.27
CA LEU A 593 -2.09 18.53 1.56
C LEU A 593 -0.77 17.90 2.02
N ILE A 594 -0.61 16.59 1.86
CA ILE A 594 0.63 15.86 2.18
C ILE A 594 1.73 16.20 1.18
N ALA A 595 1.40 16.48 -0.09
CA ALA A 595 2.36 16.80 -1.15
C ALA A 595 3.03 18.17 -1.01
N VAL A 596 2.43 19.14 -0.31
CA VAL A 596 2.99 20.51 -0.19
C VAL A 596 4.46 20.54 0.25
N PRO A 597 4.88 19.93 1.39
CA PRO A 597 6.28 19.94 1.81
C PRO A 597 7.20 19.19 0.85
N TYR A 598 6.77 18.06 0.28
CA TYR A 598 7.55 17.29 -0.71
C TYR A 598 7.89 18.11 -1.97
N ILE A 599 7.03 19.07 -2.34
CA ILE A 599 7.24 20.00 -3.47
C ILE A 599 8.14 21.19 -3.10
N ARG A 600 8.36 21.46 -1.80
CA ARG A 600 9.29 22.50 -1.31
C ARG A 600 10.71 22.01 -1.07
N VAL A 601 10.91 20.70 -0.93
CA VAL A 601 12.25 20.10 -0.88
C VAL A 601 12.92 20.36 -2.22
N ASP A 602 14.08 21.03 -2.21
CA ASP A 602 14.87 21.26 -3.42
C ASP A 602 15.24 19.92 -4.07
N ASP A 603 14.99 19.83 -5.38
CA ASP A 603 15.12 18.59 -6.14
C ASP A 603 16.60 18.31 -6.42
N SER A 604 17.17 17.31 -5.73
CA SER A 604 18.56 16.90 -5.95
C SER A 604 18.75 16.42 -7.39
N GLY A 605 19.77 16.95 -8.06
CA GLY A 605 20.04 16.66 -9.47
C GLY A 605 20.18 15.16 -9.77
N SER A 606 19.94 14.80 -11.03
CA SER A 606 20.03 13.43 -11.60
C SER A 606 18.85 12.46 -11.39
N ARG A 607 17.66 12.89 -10.93
CA ARG A 607 16.43 12.05 -10.84
C ARG A 607 16.20 11.08 -12.02
N LEU A 608 16.41 11.53 -13.26
CA LEU A 608 16.23 10.67 -14.44
C LEU A 608 17.31 9.58 -14.58
N GLU A 609 18.53 9.87 -14.13
CA GLU A 609 19.64 8.93 -14.04
C GLU A 609 19.43 7.95 -12.88
N GLU A 610 18.85 8.38 -11.76
CA GLU A 610 18.39 7.48 -10.70
C GLU A 610 17.30 6.52 -11.20
N ILE A 611 16.28 7.03 -11.91
CA ILE A 611 15.22 6.21 -12.50
C ILE A 611 15.81 5.20 -13.49
N ASP A 612 16.82 5.60 -14.28
CA ASP A 612 17.50 4.68 -15.20
C ASP A 612 18.33 3.62 -14.44
N PHE A 613 19.11 4.05 -13.44
CA PHE A 613 19.91 3.18 -12.57
C PHE A 613 19.08 2.15 -11.81
N PHE A 614 17.90 2.52 -11.30
CA PHE A 614 16.98 1.61 -10.61
C PHE A 614 16.00 0.88 -11.55
N SER A 615 16.06 1.09 -12.86
CA SER A 615 15.18 0.41 -13.83
C SER A 615 15.62 -1.04 -14.07
N PRO A 616 14.84 -2.04 -13.63
CA PRO A 616 15.28 -3.43 -13.64
C PRO A 616 15.27 -4.02 -15.06
N PRO A 617 16.31 -4.77 -15.47
CA PRO A 617 16.31 -5.49 -16.74
C PRO A 617 15.26 -6.61 -16.75
N VAL A 618 14.77 -7.01 -17.93
CA VAL A 618 13.68 -8.00 -18.07
C VAL A 618 13.93 -9.33 -17.33
N HIS A 619 15.20 -9.74 -17.20
CA HIS A 619 15.57 -10.97 -16.50
C HIS A 619 15.44 -10.90 -14.96
N SER A 620 15.36 -9.70 -14.36
CA SER A 620 15.07 -9.49 -12.94
C SER A 620 13.80 -10.20 -12.46
N LEU A 621 12.81 -10.35 -13.34
CA LEU A 621 11.54 -11.04 -13.05
C LEU A 621 11.72 -12.53 -12.72
N LEU A 622 12.90 -13.10 -13.02
CA LEU A 622 13.26 -14.49 -12.73
C LEU A 622 14.32 -14.62 -11.62
N ILE A 623 14.90 -13.52 -11.14
CA ILE A 623 15.96 -13.51 -10.12
C ILE A 623 15.35 -13.30 -8.74
N GLY A 624 15.67 -14.23 -7.84
CA GLY A 624 15.28 -14.17 -6.42
C GLY A 624 16.33 -13.46 -5.57
N PRO A 625 15.91 -12.74 -4.51
CA PRO A 625 16.83 -12.01 -3.64
C PRO A 625 17.61 -12.92 -2.68
N ALA A 626 18.65 -12.37 -2.04
CA ALA A 626 19.53 -13.11 -1.13
C ALA A 626 18.79 -13.68 0.09
N GLU A 627 17.74 -12.99 0.52
CA GLU A 627 16.92 -13.28 1.70
C GLU A 627 15.99 -14.48 1.47
N SER A 628 15.84 -14.97 0.23
CA SER A 628 15.03 -16.16 -0.08
C SER A 628 15.76 -17.45 0.25
N ARG A 629 15.19 -18.27 1.13
CA ARG A 629 15.79 -19.53 1.60
C ARG A 629 15.94 -20.61 0.52
N ILE A 630 15.15 -20.54 -0.55
CA ILE A 630 15.29 -21.40 -1.74
C ILE A 630 16.21 -20.76 -2.78
N TRP A 631 15.98 -19.48 -3.08
CA TRP A 631 16.49 -18.87 -4.29
C TRP A 631 17.77 -18.03 -4.10
N GLY A 632 18.09 -17.58 -2.88
CA GLY A 632 19.15 -16.60 -2.64
C GLY A 632 20.56 -17.07 -3.01
N ALA A 633 20.88 -18.34 -2.74
CA ALA A 633 22.11 -19.00 -3.17
C ALA A 633 22.03 -19.49 -4.62
N ALA A 634 20.92 -20.12 -5.02
CA ALA A 634 20.73 -20.62 -6.38
C ALA A 634 20.77 -19.52 -7.47
N HIS A 635 20.43 -18.29 -7.09
CA HIS A 635 20.49 -17.11 -7.94
C HIS A 635 21.63 -16.15 -7.59
N GLU A 636 22.63 -16.54 -6.79
CA GLU A 636 23.74 -15.65 -6.44
C GLU A 636 24.48 -15.09 -7.68
N THR A 637 24.89 -15.95 -8.61
CA THR A 637 25.59 -15.51 -9.84
C THR A 637 24.70 -14.70 -10.80
N PRO A 638 23.43 -15.06 -11.08
CA PRO A 638 22.50 -14.16 -11.78
C PRO A 638 22.29 -12.82 -11.07
N ARG A 639 22.14 -12.82 -9.74
CA ARG A 639 21.91 -11.62 -8.93
C ARG A 639 23.11 -10.68 -8.92
N SER A 640 24.34 -11.20 -9.07
CA SER A 640 25.53 -10.37 -9.22
C SER A 640 25.65 -9.64 -10.58
N THR A 641 24.77 -9.91 -11.56
CA THR A 641 24.72 -9.14 -12.82
C THR A 641 23.69 -8.00 -12.79
N LEU A 642 23.07 -7.72 -11.64
CA LEU A 642 22.13 -6.62 -11.43
C LEU A 642 22.86 -5.41 -10.83
N GLY A 643 22.59 -4.21 -11.35
CA GLY A 643 23.24 -2.97 -10.88
C GLY A 643 22.96 -2.65 -9.41
N TRP A 644 21.72 -2.91 -8.95
CA TRP A 644 21.36 -2.81 -7.53
C TRP A 644 20.47 -3.99 -7.10
N ALA A 645 21.09 -5.09 -6.69
CA ALA A 645 20.42 -6.37 -6.44
C ALA A 645 19.23 -6.30 -5.45
N ALA A 646 19.25 -5.41 -4.45
CA ALA A 646 18.18 -5.27 -3.46
C ALA A 646 16.85 -4.76 -4.06
N GLU A 647 16.91 -3.86 -5.03
CA GLU A 647 15.73 -3.28 -5.69
C GLU A 647 15.39 -3.99 -7.02
N MET A 648 16.34 -4.74 -7.58
CA MET A 648 16.21 -5.44 -8.87
C MET A 648 15.91 -6.95 -8.79
N SER A 649 15.86 -7.58 -7.62
CA SER A 649 15.58 -9.02 -7.49
C SER A 649 14.07 -9.32 -7.44
N LEU A 650 13.42 -9.31 -8.61
CA LEU A 650 11.96 -9.15 -8.72
C LEU A 650 11.14 -10.45 -8.87
N LEU A 651 11.66 -11.63 -8.57
CA LEU A 651 10.93 -12.91 -8.69
C LEU A 651 9.59 -12.97 -7.88
N PRO A 652 8.41 -13.17 -8.53
CA PRO A 652 7.13 -13.49 -7.89
C PRO A 652 7.05 -14.86 -7.21
N GLY A 653 7.98 -15.75 -7.56
CA GLY A 653 7.91 -17.19 -7.27
C GLY A 653 7.43 -18.00 -8.48
N PHE A 654 8.13 -19.10 -8.76
CA PHE A 654 7.80 -19.99 -9.88
C PHE A 654 6.52 -20.78 -9.61
N VAL A 655 6.17 -21.05 -8.35
CA VAL A 655 4.88 -21.65 -7.98
C VAL A 655 3.74 -20.70 -8.32
N LEU A 656 3.89 -19.40 -8.03
CA LEU A 656 2.91 -18.38 -8.39
C LEU A 656 2.79 -18.25 -9.92
N TYR A 657 3.91 -18.23 -10.66
CA TYR A 657 3.88 -18.25 -12.13
C TYR A 657 3.15 -19.47 -12.69
N ALA A 658 3.45 -20.69 -12.21
CA ALA A 658 2.81 -21.91 -12.67
C ALA A 658 1.29 -21.93 -12.40
N LEU A 659 0.86 -21.49 -11.21
CA LEU A 659 -0.55 -21.38 -10.85
C LEU A 659 -1.27 -20.30 -11.66
N ALA A 660 -0.63 -19.16 -11.91
CA ALA A 660 -1.20 -18.08 -12.73
C ALA A 660 -1.34 -18.48 -14.20
N LEU A 661 -0.34 -19.17 -14.76
CA LEU A 661 -0.37 -19.74 -16.11
C LEU A 661 -1.49 -20.76 -16.25
N ALA A 662 -1.62 -21.70 -15.30
CA ALA A 662 -2.76 -22.59 -15.22
C ALA A 662 -4.09 -21.82 -15.15
N GLY A 663 -4.12 -20.70 -14.43
CA GLY A 663 -5.28 -19.80 -14.27
C GLY A 663 -5.76 -19.11 -15.55
N LEU A 664 -4.93 -19.04 -16.61
CA LEU A 664 -5.35 -18.57 -17.93
C LEU A 664 -6.23 -19.60 -18.65
N PHE A 665 -5.98 -20.91 -18.45
CA PHE A 665 -6.68 -22.01 -19.12
C PHE A 665 -7.78 -22.63 -18.25
N LEU A 666 -7.45 -23.02 -17.02
CA LEU A 666 -8.33 -23.64 -16.03
C LEU A 666 -8.66 -22.61 -14.95
N SER A 667 -9.88 -22.04 -14.96
CA SER A 667 -10.23 -21.01 -13.98
C SER A 667 -11.73 -20.72 -13.87
N ILE A 668 -12.18 -20.38 -12.66
CA ILE A 668 -13.53 -19.87 -12.37
C ILE A 668 -13.85 -18.50 -13.01
N TRP A 669 -12.85 -17.77 -13.50
CA TRP A 669 -13.04 -16.50 -14.19
C TRP A 669 -13.47 -16.72 -15.66
N ARG A 670 -14.35 -15.86 -16.18
CA ARG A 670 -14.73 -15.85 -17.60
C ARG A 670 -13.52 -15.47 -18.46
N PHE A 671 -13.37 -16.08 -19.64
CA PHE A 671 -12.25 -15.82 -20.57
C PHE A 671 -11.94 -14.32 -20.78
N ARG A 672 -12.97 -13.48 -20.99
CA ARG A 672 -12.80 -12.03 -21.13
C ARG A 672 -12.14 -11.36 -19.90
N HIS A 673 -12.42 -11.84 -18.70
CA HIS A 673 -11.79 -11.32 -17.48
C HIS A 673 -10.36 -11.84 -17.33
N ARG A 674 -10.06 -13.08 -17.76
CA ARG A 674 -8.68 -13.59 -17.83
C ARG A 674 -7.83 -12.78 -18.80
N LEU A 675 -8.39 -12.42 -19.97
CA LEU A 675 -7.73 -11.56 -20.94
C LEU A 675 -7.46 -10.15 -20.37
N VAL A 676 -8.44 -9.53 -19.69
CA VAL A 676 -8.23 -8.24 -19.01
C VAL A 676 -7.16 -8.32 -17.91
N LEU A 677 -7.14 -9.41 -17.12
CA LEU A 677 -6.09 -9.64 -16.13
C LEU A 677 -4.71 -9.83 -16.79
N LEU A 678 -4.62 -10.54 -17.92
CA LEU A 678 -3.39 -10.74 -18.68
C LEU A 678 -2.87 -9.43 -19.32
N THR A 679 -3.77 -8.61 -19.89
CA THR A 679 -3.41 -7.28 -20.40
C THR A 679 -2.95 -6.36 -19.27
N GLY A 680 -3.67 -6.35 -18.13
CA GLY A 680 -3.25 -5.60 -16.95
C GLY A 680 -1.90 -6.06 -16.39
N LEU A 681 -1.63 -7.38 -16.43
CA LEU A 681 -0.37 -7.97 -16.00
C LEU A 681 0.79 -7.55 -16.91
N ALA A 682 0.60 -7.59 -18.22
CA ALA A 682 1.59 -7.11 -19.19
C ALA A 682 1.88 -5.61 -19.02
N VAL A 683 0.85 -4.79 -18.79
CA VAL A 683 1.02 -3.35 -18.49
C VAL A 683 1.77 -3.15 -17.17
N ALA A 684 1.41 -3.87 -16.10
CA ALA A 684 2.09 -3.76 -14.81
C ALA A 684 3.58 -4.16 -14.91
N ILE A 685 3.91 -5.21 -15.67
CA ILE A 685 5.30 -5.60 -15.94
C ILE A 685 6.02 -4.48 -16.70
N ILE A 686 5.44 -3.96 -17.78
CA ILE A 686 6.02 -2.84 -18.56
C ILE A 686 6.33 -1.63 -17.69
N PHE A 687 5.46 -1.28 -16.75
CA PHE A 687 5.71 -0.20 -15.79
C PHE A 687 6.79 -0.55 -14.75
N THR A 688 6.86 -1.82 -14.32
CA THR A 688 7.88 -2.28 -13.35
C THR A 688 9.30 -2.22 -13.95
N LEU A 689 9.43 -2.31 -15.27
CA LEU A 689 10.72 -2.23 -15.99
C LEU A 689 11.26 -0.79 -16.17
N GLY A 690 10.50 0.25 -15.82
CA GLY A 690 10.97 1.64 -15.88
C GLY A 690 11.45 2.08 -17.28
N THR A 691 12.70 2.50 -17.38
CA THR A 691 13.37 2.88 -18.64
C THR A 691 13.85 1.70 -19.48
N SER A 692 14.09 0.53 -18.88
CA SER A 692 14.49 -0.71 -19.57
C SER A 692 13.46 -1.21 -20.62
N PHE A 693 12.32 -0.52 -20.77
CA PHE A 693 11.33 -0.75 -21.82
C PHE A 693 10.98 0.55 -22.56
N PHE A 694 11.52 0.71 -23.78
CA PHE A 694 11.39 1.90 -24.65
C PHE A 694 11.76 3.23 -23.95
N ASP A 695 12.90 3.23 -23.25
CA ASP A 695 13.48 4.39 -22.57
C ASP A 695 12.50 5.03 -21.55
N GLY A 696 11.48 4.29 -21.12
CA GLY A 696 10.39 4.76 -20.25
C GLY A 696 9.47 5.80 -20.90
N ARG A 697 9.79 6.25 -22.12
CA ARG A 697 9.29 7.47 -22.77
C ARG A 697 7.78 7.51 -23.01
N TRP A 698 7.19 6.34 -23.24
CA TRP A 698 5.75 6.17 -23.49
C TRP A 698 5.04 5.35 -22.40
N THR A 699 5.75 5.07 -21.31
CA THR A 699 5.36 4.12 -20.27
C THR A 699 5.55 4.75 -18.90
N TYR A 700 6.71 4.58 -18.25
CA TYR A 700 6.97 5.04 -16.89
C TYR A 700 7.07 6.56 -16.77
N LEU A 701 7.90 7.20 -17.61
CA LEU A 701 8.25 8.62 -17.47
C LEU A 701 7.04 9.57 -17.59
N PRO A 702 6.06 9.38 -18.49
CA PRO A 702 4.87 10.23 -18.54
C PRO A 702 4.05 10.25 -17.24
N LEU A 703 4.03 9.15 -16.48
CA LEU A 703 3.28 9.07 -15.22
C LEU A 703 4.13 9.38 -13.99
N PHE A 704 5.40 9.01 -13.96
CA PHE A 704 6.23 9.08 -12.74
C PHE A 704 7.43 10.03 -12.85
N GLY A 705 7.88 10.37 -14.06
CA GLY A 705 9.07 11.21 -14.28
C GLY A 705 8.90 12.68 -13.88
N HIS A 706 7.67 13.16 -13.66
CA HIS A 706 7.34 14.58 -13.45
C HIS A 706 7.11 15.00 -11.99
N PHE A 707 7.28 14.10 -11.02
CA PHE A 707 7.27 14.43 -9.60
C PHE A 707 8.69 14.83 -9.12
N PRO A 708 8.82 15.61 -8.04
CA PRO A 708 10.09 15.76 -7.32
C PRO A 708 10.65 14.42 -6.80
N ALA A 709 11.97 14.34 -6.59
CA ALA A 709 12.69 13.20 -6.01
C ALA A 709 11.99 12.66 -4.76
N SER A 710 11.68 13.56 -3.82
CA SER A 710 11.08 13.32 -2.50
C SER A 710 9.86 12.38 -2.48
N PHE A 711 9.10 12.28 -3.58
CA PHE A 711 7.94 11.36 -3.69
C PHE A 711 8.31 9.88 -3.71
N ASP A 712 9.60 9.54 -3.76
CA ASP A 712 10.14 8.18 -3.79
C ASP A 712 9.59 7.30 -4.93
N LEU A 713 9.41 7.96 -6.07
CA LEU A 713 9.01 7.39 -7.37
C LEU A 713 10.21 7.24 -8.32
N ARG A 714 11.42 7.03 -7.76
CA ARG A 714 12.65 6.76 -8.54
C ARG A 714 12.94 5.27 -8.75
N ILE A 715 12.18 4.38 -8.12
CA ILE A 715 12.42 2.93 -8.15
C ILE A 715 11.23 2.19 -8.81
N PRO A 716 11.31 1.90 -10.12
CA PRO A 716 10.24 1.21 -10.86
C PRO A 716 9.91 -0.19 -10.31
N GLY A 717 10.90 -0.89 -9.75
CA GLY A 717 10.76 -2.24 -9.19
C GLY A 717 9.65 -2.38 -8.15
N ARG A 718 9.35 -1.32 -7.38
CA ARG A 718 8.28 -1.30 -6.36
C ARG A 718 6.87 -1.53 -6.94
N LEU A 719 6.68 -1.32 -8.25
CA LEU A 719 5.42 -1.63 -8.95
C LEU A 719 5.15 -3.13 -9.11
N MET A 720 6.11 -4.00 -8.77
CA MET A 720 5.96 -5.46 -8.75
C MET A 720 4.83 -5.97 -7.81
N LEU A 721 4.39 -5.11 -6.88
CA LEU A 721 3.15 -5.26 -6.13
C LEU A 721 1.93 -5.54 -7.03
N TRP A 722 1.79 -4.81 -8.14
CA TRP A 722 0.65 -4.96 -9.05
C TRP A 722 0.76 -6.21 -9.91
N VAL A 723 1.98 -6.55 -10.34
CA VAL A 723 2.29 -7.78 -11.08
C VAL A 723 1.92 -9.00 -10.24
N THR A 724 2.39 -9.05 -8.98
CA THR A 724 2.10 -10.18 -8.07
C THR A 724 0.63 -10.25 -7.66
N LEU A 725 -0.06 -9.12 -7.46
CA LEU A 725 -1.50 -9.12 -7.20
C LEU A 725 -2.32 -9.70 -8.37
N LEU A 726 -1.95 -9.37 -9.62
CA LEU A 726 -2.64 -9.86 -10.81
C LEU A 726 -2.35 -11.35 -11.08
N LEU A 727 -1.10 -11.79 -10.87
CA LEU A 727 -0.73 -13.22 -10.86
C LEU A 727 -1.53 -13.98 -9.80
N ALA A 728 -1.64 -13.44 -8.58
CA ALA A 728 -2.38 -14.05 -7.48
C ALA A 728 -3.89 -14.19 -7.78
N ILE A 729 -4.51 -13.19 -8.42
CA ILE A 729 -5.91 -13.28 -8.87
C ILE A 729 -6.07 -14.34 -9.97
N LEU A 730 -5.12 -14.50 -10.89
CA LEU A 730 -5.15 -15.59 -11.88
C LEU A 730 -4.97 -16.97 -11.23
N ALA A 731 -3.99 -17.12 -10.33
CA ALA A 731 -3.70 -18.33 -9.57
C ALA A 731 -4.89 -18.78 -8.71
N ALA A 732 -5.57 -17.84 -8.03
CA ALA A 732 -6.82 -18.11 -7.33
C ALA A 732 -7.86 -18.80 -8.23
N GLY A 733 -7.90 -18.40 -9.50
CA GLY A 733 -8.80 -18.97 -10.51
C GLY A 733 -8.56 -20.47 -10.73
N ALA A 734 -7.30 -20.88 -10.87
CA ALA A 734 -6.89 -22.28 -11.04
C ALA A 734 -7.13 -23.12 -9.78
N VAL A 735 -6.70 -22.61 -8.63
CA VAL A 735 -6.87 -23.31 -7.34
C VAL A 735 -8.36 -23.55 -7.04
N ASP A 736 -9.23 -22.56 -7.27
CA ASP A 736 -10.68 -22.74 -7.09
C ASP A 736 -11.28 -23.76 -8.07
N ASP A 737 -10.80 -23.83 -9.32
CA ASP A 737 -11.30 -24.80 -10.30
C ASP A 737 -10.80 -26.23 -10.01
N PHE A 738 -9.55 -26.37 -9.57
CA PHE A 738 -9.00 -27.64 -9.08
C PHE A 738 -9.77 -28.15 -7.85
N VAL A 739 -9.97 -27.31 -6.84
CA VAL A 739 -10.74 -27.66 -5.63
C VAL A 739 -12.19 -28.00 -5.98
N ARG A 740 -12.81 -27.27 -6.91
CA ARG A 740 -14.17 -27.57 -7.42
C ARG A 740 -14.25 -28.94 -8.10
N ARG A 741 -13.25 -29.32 -8.89
CA ARG A 741 -13.17 -30.65 -9.53
C ARG A 741 -12.93 -31.76 -8.50
N ALA A 742 -12.03 -31.53 -7.54
CA ALA A 742 -11.77 -32.45 -6.43
C ALA A 742 -13.04 -32.73 -5.60
N GLU A 743 -13.76 -31.69 -5.17
CA GLU A 743 -15.04 -31.84 -4.46
C GLU A 743 -16.08 -32.60 -5.27
N HIS A 744 -16.17 -32.36 -6.59
CA HIS A 744 -17.10 -33.08 -7.46
C HIS A 744 -16.75 -34.57 -7.56
N MET A 745 -15.46 -34.91 -7.71
CA MET A 745 -14.98 -36.30 -7.69
C MET A 745 -15.18 -36.99 -6.33
N ALA A 746 -15.17 -36.23 -5.22
CA ALA A 746 -15.50 -36.76 -3.89
C ALA A 746 -17.01 -37.00 -3.71
N ALA A 747 -17.86 -36.14 -4.27
CA ALA A 747 -19.32 -36.28 -4.21
C ALA A 747 -19.85 -37.46 -5.04
N LEU A 748 -19.06 -37.98 -5.98
CA LEU A 748 -19.34 -39.19 -6.75
C LEU A 748 -18.96 -40.49 -6.01
N ARG A 749 -18.38 -40.41 -4.80
CA ARG A 749 -18.06 -41.58 -3.96
C ARG A 749 -19.20 -41.87 -2.97
N ILE A 750 -19.34 -43.13 -2.57
CA ILE A 750 -20.29 -43.56 -1.54
C ILE A 750 -19.48 -44.20 -0.40
N PRO A 751 -19.54 -43.69 0.85
CA PRO A 751 -20.17 -42.42 1.24
C PRO A 751 -19.45 -41.20 0.62
N PRO A 752 -20.14 -40.06 0.45
CA PRO A 752 -19.59 -38.85 -0.16
C PRO A 752 -18.66 -38.10 0.80
N TRP A 753 -17.50 -38.69 1.08
CA TRP A 753 -16.49 -38.14 1.96
C TRP A 753 -15.22 -37.77 1.17
N PRO A 754 -14.80 -36.49 1.15
CA PRO A 754 -13.49 -36.13 0.62
C PRO A 754 -12.43 -36.73 1.55
N GLY A 755 -11.84 -37.84 1.12
CA GLY A 755 -10.84 -38.58 1.88
C GLY A 755 -9.61 -37.72 2.24
N PRO A 756 -8.85 -38.08 3.28
CA PRO A 756 -7.80 -37.23 3.85
C PRO A 756 -6.78 -36.79 2.80
N TRP A 757 -6.34 -37.71 1.94
CA TRP A 757 -5.44 -37.44 0.81
C TRP A 757 -5.95 -36.35 -0.13
N LEU A 758 -7.25 -36.34 -0.44
CA LEU A 758 -7.81 -35.33 -1.34
C LEU A 758 -7.80 -33.94 -0.69
N ARG A 759 -8.13 -33.86 0.62
CA ARG A 759 -8.01 -32.61 1.38
C ARG A 759 -6.56 -32.12 1.40
N LEU A 760 -5.61 -33.03 1.63
CA LEU A 760 -4.18 -32.71 1.60
C LEU A 760 -3.75 -32.17 0.22
N THR A 761 -4.18 -32.79 -0.89
CA THR A 761 -3.87 -32.27 -2.24
C THR A 761 -4.42 -30.85 -2.49
N THR A 762 -5.55 -30.48 -1.88
CA THR A 762 -6.06 -29.09 -1.97
C THR A 762 -5.25 -28.06 -1.17
N LEU A 763 -4.33 -28.50 -0.31
CA LEU A 763 -3.40 -27.65 0.45
C LEU A 763 -2.00 -27.58 -0.18
N ILE A 764 -1.64 -28.47 -1.12
CA ILE A 764 -0.33 -28.45 -1.80
C ILE A 764 0.00 -27.07 -2.40
N PRO A 765 -0.91 -26.37 -3.13
CA PRO A 765 -0.62 -25.04 -3.65
C PRO A 765 -0.34 -23.99 -2.56
N LEU A 766 -0.91 -24.14 -1.37
CA LEU A 766 -0.65 -23.24 -0.24
C LEU A 766 0.73 -23.55 0.37
N PHE A 767 1.04 -24.83 0.59
CA PHE A 767 2.32 -25.27 1.13
C PHE A 767 3.49 -24.88 0.23
N LEU A 768 3.39 -25.09 -1.08
CA LEU A 768 4.45 -24.74 -2.03
C LEU A 768 4.72 -23.23 -2.08
N VAL A 769 3.68 -22.41 -1.98
CA VAL A 769 3.82 -20.94 -1.90
C VAL A 769 4.47 -20.50 -0.59
N VAL A 770 4.06 -21.06 0.56
CA VAL A 770 4.70 -20.78 1.87
C VAL A 770 6.18 -21.19 1.85
N LEU A 771 6.49 -22.34 1.25
CA LEU A 771 7.85 -22.85 1.14
C LEU A 771 8.73 -21.95 0.25
N GLU A 772 8.20 -21.49 -0.89
CA GLU A 772 8.90 -20.55 -1.78
C GLU A 772 9.09 -19.14 -1.18
N GLY A 773 8.14 -18.68 -0.37
CA GLY A 773 8.20 -17.41 0.36
C GLY A 773 8.99 -17.44 1.67
N TRP A 774 9.65 -18.55 2.02
CA TRP A 774 10.40 -18.66 3.28
C TRP A 774 11.70 -17.85 3.20
N ASN A 775 11.89 -16.92 4.13
CA ASN A 775 13.07 -16.07 4.23
C ASN A 775 14.21 -16.64 5.12
N THR A 776 15.32 -15.92 5.10
CA THR A 776 16.48 -16.01 6.02
C THR A 776 16.95 -14.62 6.44
N THR A 777 16.05 -13.63 6.48
CA THR A 777 16.35 -12.22 6.73
C THR A 777 17.13 -12.02 8.03
N ALA A 778 18.27 -11.31 7.93
CA ALA A 778 19.07 -10.94 9.09
C ALA A 778 18.25 -10.09 10.07
N HIS A 779 18.60 -10.14 11.35
CA HIS A 779 17.96 -9.36 12.41
C HIS A 779 19.04 -8.80 13.36
N PRO A 780 19.84 -7.81 12.91
CA PRO A 780 20.94 -7.27 13.71
C PRO A 780 20.45 -6.64 15.02
N ILE A 781 21.34 -6.64 16.02
CA ILE A 781 21.10 -5.99 17.31
C ILE A 781 21.39 -4.49 17.16
N VAL A 782 20.41 -3.66 17.51
CA VAL A 782 20.57 -2.20 17.56
C VAL A 782 21.51 -1.85 18.71
N PRO A 783 22.60 -1.08 18.48
CA PRO A 783 23.51 -0.74 19.56
C PRO A 783 22.84 0.17 20.60
N PRO A 784 23.24 0.09 21.88
CA PRO A 784 22.62 0.84 22.95
C PRO A 784 22.84 2.35 22.77
N GLN A 785 21.78 3.14 23.02
CA GLN A 785 21.85 4.61 22.98
C GLN A 785 22.98 5.15 23.88
N PRO A 786 23.97 5.89 23.34
CA PRO A 786 25.06 6.48 24.10
C PRO A 786 24.59 7.42 25.22
N GLN A 787 25.41 7.59 26.27
CA GLN A 787 25.05 8.45 27.40
C GLN A 787 24.88 9.92 26.98
N ALA A 788 25.78 10.45 26.14
CA ALA A 788 25.69 11.81 25.64
C ALA A 788 24.36 12.12 24.94
N MET A 789 23.82 11.18 24.15
CA MET A 789 22.52 11.31 23.47
C MET A 789 21.32 11.45 24.44
N ARG A 790 21.50 11.11 25.73
CA ARG A 790 20.49 11.30 26.79
C ARG A 790 20.69 12.62 27.53
N THR A 791 21.91 13.12 27.67
CA THR A 791 22.24 14.30 28.48
C THR A 791 22.29 15.58 27.65
N VAL A 792 23.09 15.59 26.59
CA VAL A 792 23.33 16.72 25.70
C VAL A 792 22.02 17.14 25.01
N ALA A 793 21.85 18.45 24.81
CA ALA A 793 20.71 19.02 24.08
C ALA A 793 21.17 19.58 22.72
N GLY A 794 20.23 19.81 21.81
CA GLY A 794 20.48 20.44 20.52
C GLY A 794 20.60 21.98 20.58
N PRO A 795 20.80 22.64 19.43
CA PRO A 795 21.11 22.03 18.14
C PRO A 795 22.52 21.44 18.12
N MET A 796 22.68 20.20 17.63
CA MET A 796 23.94 19.46 17.71
C MET A 796 24.29 18.68 16.44
N LEU A 797 25.57 18.35 16.28
CA LEU A 797 26.04 17.31 15.35
C LEU A 797 26.59 16.13 16.16
N VAL A 798 26.38 14.91 15.68
CA VAL A 798 26.97 13.68 16.21
C VAL A 798 27.99 13.14 15.22
N LEU A 799 29.17 12.79 15.71
CA LEU A 799 30.28 12.21 14.94
C LEU A 799 30.59 10.78 15.46
N PRO A 800 31.02 9.85 14.60
CA PRO A 800 31.15 9.98 13.14
C PRO A 800 29.79 10.10 12.43
N THR A 801 29.75 10.79 11.29
CA THR A 801 28.54 10.92 10.45
C THR A 801 28.68 10.20 9.12
N ALA A 802 27.68 9.38 8.77
CA ALA A 802 27.58 8.63 7.53
C ALA A 802 26.11 8.20 7.28
N GLU A 803 25.79 7.85 6.03
CA GLU A 803 24.39 7.68 5.59
C GLU A 803 23.61 6.56 6.30
N LEU A 804 24.30 5.52 6.78
CA LEU A 804 23.69 4.42 7.53
C LEU A 804 23.78 4.63 9.06
N THR A 805 24.87 5.20 9.56
CA THR A 805 25.05 5.46 11.00
C THR A 805 24.05 6.51 11.50
N ASP A 806 23.81 7.55 10.71
CA ASP A 806 22.94 8.67 11.09
C ASP A 806 21.47 8.25 11.24
N GLN A 807 21.06 7.16 10.60
CA GLN A 807 19.73 6.55 10.79
C GLN A 807 19.60 5.87 12.17
N THR A 808 20.70 5.35 12.71
CA THR A 808 20.76 4.88 14.10
C THR A 808 20.84 6.06 15.08
N VAL A 809 21.52 7.16 14.73
CA VAL A 809 21.53 8.41 15.51
C VAL A 809 20.12 9.04 15.60
N GLN A 810 19.37 9.05 14.48
CA GLN A 810 17.95 9.42 14.45
C GLN A 810 17.13 8.56 15.44
N LEU A 811 17.27 7.23 15.39
CA LEU A 811 16.62 6.33 16.35
C LEU A 811 16.99 6.63 17.81
N TRP A 812 18.26 6.94 18.08
CA TRP A 812 18.74 7.35 19.40
C TRP A 812 18.20 8.71 19.87
N SER A 813 17.74 9.62 18.99
CA SER A 813 17.19 10.91 19.42
C SER A 813 15.83 10.78 20.12
N THR A 814 15.10 9.68 19.90
CA THR A 814 13.70 9.45 20.32
C THR A 814 13.42 9.50 21.83
N THR A 815 14.44 9.67 22.68
CA THR A 815 14.27 9.97 24.12
C THR A 815 13.88 11.43 24.37
N LYS A 816 14.34 12.37 23.52
CA LYS A 816 14.20 13.82 23.71
C LYS A 816 13.78 14.60 22.46
N PHE A 817 13.98 14.04 21.26
CA PHE A 817 13.78 14.71 19.97
C PHE A 817 14.48 16.08 19.89
N GLN A 818 15.69 16.19 20.45
CA GLN A 818 16.52 17.38 20.29
C GLN A 818 16.98 17.55 18.83
N ASP A 819 17.15 18.80 18.38
CA ASP A 819 17.52 19.12 17.01
C ASP A 819 18.96 18.66 16.69
N MET A 820 19.14 17.98 15.55
CA MET A 820 20.40 17.40 15.10
C MET A 820 20.64 17.66 13.61
N ALA A 821 21.87 18.00 13.24
CA ALA A 821 22.27 18.13 11.83
C ALA A 821 22.34 16.79 11.08
N ASN A 822 22.54 15.68 11.81
CA ASN A 822 22.62 14.32 11.27
C ASN A 822 21.40 13.91 10.44
N GLY A 823 21.66 13.11 9.39
CA GLY A 823 20.66 12.64 8.46
C GLY A 823 21.15 11.51 7.54
N GLY A 824 20.28 10.54 7.30
CA GLY A 824 20.57 9.38 6.45
C GLY A 824 19.35 8.88 5.67
N GLY A 825 19.62 8.22 4.55
CA GLY A 825 18.64 7.88 3.52
C GLY A 825 18.72 8.82 2.30
N GLY A 826 18.19 8.37 1.16
CA GLY A 826 18.42 8.98 -0.16
C GLY A 826 17.76 10.34 -0.45
N PHE A 827 17.37 11.12 0.56
CA PHE A 827 16.76 12.45 0.38
C PHE A 827 17.40 13.48 1.32
N GLY A 828 17.53 14.72 0.83
CA GLY A 828 18.45 15.69 1.45
C GLY A 828 19.94 15.31 1.30
N ALA A 829 20.24 14.26 0.52
CA ALA A 829 21.56 13.65 0.40
C ALA A 829 22.64 14.63 -0.08
N GLN A 830 22.30 15.61 -0.92
CA GLN A 830 23.23 16.67 -1.34
C GLN A 830 23.67 17.55 -0.15
N GLY A 831 22.73 18.04 0.66
CA GLY A 831 23.03 18.86 1.84
C GLY A 831 23.75 18.06 2.93
N GLN A 832 23.41 16.78 3.10
CA GLN A 832 24.14 15.88 3.99
C GLN A 832 25.55 15.56 3.48
N SER A 833 25.75 15.43 2.17
CA SER A 833 27.07 15.27 1.56
C SER A 833 27.95 16.52 1.75
N GLU A 834 27.37 17.72 1.57
CA GLU A 834 28.07 18.97 1.88
C GLU A 834 28.41 19.08 3.36
N LEU A 835 27.47 18.83 4.28
CA LEU A 835 27.71 18.79 5.72
C LEU A 835 28.90 17.87 6.06
N ARG A 836 28.87 16.61 5.61
CA ARG A 836 29.95 15.63 5.87
C ARG A 836 31.28 16.10 5.28
N ALA A 837 31.30 16.67 4.07
CA ALA A 837 32.51 17.20 3.46
C ALA A 837 33.07 18.42 4.20
N LYS A 838 32.21 19.27 4.76
CA LYS A 838 32.58 20.46 5.54
C LYS A 838 33.11 20.12 6.94
N VAL A 839 32.64 19.03 7.56
CA VAL A 839 33.08 18.60 8.90
C VAL A 839 34.12 17.49 8.91
N ALA A 840 34.59 17.04 7.74
CA ALA A 840 35.51 15.89 7.62
C ALA A 840 36.84 16.08 8.38
N GLY A 841 37.32 17.32 8.55
CA GLY A 841 38.52 17.69 9.30
C GLY A 841 38.29 18.16 10.74
N PHE A 842 37.05 18.08 11.26
CA PHE A 842 36.70 18.59 12.59
C PHE A 842 37.50 17.89 13.71
N PRO A 843 37.99 18.62 14.75
CA PRO A 843 37.91 20.07 14.94
C PRO A 843 38.96 20.86 14.13
N ASP A 844 38.48 21.73 13.23
CA ASP A 844 39.25 22.78 12.58
C ASP A 844 38.42 24.07 12.46
N ALA A 845 39.05 25.21 12.17
CA ALA A 845 38.33 26.49 12.08
C ALA A 845 37.27 26.53 10.96
N THR A 846 37.48 25.82 9.84
CA THR A 846 36.55 25.84 8.69
C THR A 846 35.26 25.06 8.97
N SER A 847 35.38 23.96 9.69
CA SER A 847 34.27 23.14 10.16
C SER A 847 33.50 23.81 11.30
N ILE A 848 34.19 24.54 12.20
CA ILE A 848 33.55 25.36 13.25
C ILE A 848 32.78 26.53 12.63
N ASP A 849 33.42 27.36 11.79
CA ASP A 849 32.78 28.47 11.06
C ASP A 849 31.51 28.00 10.31
N TYR A 850 31.59 26.83 9.67
CA TYR A 850 30.46 26.24 8.97
C TYR A 850 29.34 25.81 9.93
N LEU A 851 29.66 25.11 11.03
CA LEU A 851 28.69 24.65 12.01
C LEU A 851 27.96 25.81 12.71
N ASP A 852 28.69 26.87 13.05
CA ASP A 852 28.11 28.09 13.62
C ASP A 852 27.22 28.83 12.60
N SER A 853 27.62 28.84 11.31
CA SER A 853 26.81 29.44 10.23
C SER A 853 25.46 28.74 10.02
N ILE A 854 25.36 27.43 10.29
CA ILE A 854 24.10 26.68 10.26
C ILE A 854 23.42 26.61 11.64
N GLY A 855 24.01 27.20 12.68
CA GLY A 855 23.44 27.30 14.03
C GLY A 855 23.59 26.05 14.91
N VAL A 856 24.45 25.10 14.57
CA VAL A 856 24.85 24.01 15.47
C VAL A 856 25.68 24.60 16.61
N ARG A 857 25.47 24.16 17.86
CA ARG A 857 26.19 24.70 19.03
C ARG A 857 26.94 23.65 19.85
N ARG A 858 26.79 22.36 19.49
CA ARG A 858 27.45 21.24 20.16
C ARG A 858 27.84 20.16 19.16
N VAL A 859 29.01 19.57 19.32
CA VAL A 859 29.44 18.39 18.56
C VAL A 859 29.70 17.24 19.53
N VAL A 860 29.07 16.10 19.31
CA VAL A 860 29.14 14.90 20.16
C VAL A 860 29.92 13.82 19.40
N LEU A 861 31.19 13.66 19.74
CA LEU A 861 32.09 12.66 19.16
C LEU A 861 31.99 11.35 19.95
N LEU A 862 31.39 10.31 19.37
CA LEU A 862 31.16 9.03 20.02
C LEU A 862 32.42 8.16 19.99
N THR A 863 33.26 8.22 21.03
CA THR A 863 34.59 7.59 21.11
C THR A 863 34.57 6.09 20.82
N ASP A 864 33.47 5.42 21.14
CA ASP A 864 33.30 3.97 20.95
C ASP A 864 33.09 3.58 19.45
N HIS A 865 33.03 4.58 18.56
CA HIS A 865 32.71 4.44 17.13
C HIS A 865 33.67 5.16 16.15
N ILE A 866 34.69 5.90 16.62
CA ILE A 866 35.55 6.73 15.75
C ILE A 866 36.69 6.00 15.03
N ALA A 867 37.05 4.78 15.46
CA ALA A 867 38.19 4.05 14.90
C ALA A 867 38.00 3.74 13.41
N GLY A 868 39.01 4.03 12.59
CA GLY A 868 38.97 3.91 11.12
C GLY A 868 38.21 5.03 10.40
N THR A 869 37.76 6.07 11.11
CA THR A 869 37.07 7.25 10.52
C THR A 869 38.00 8.45 10.43
N SER A 870 37.63 9.49 9.67
CA SER A 870 38.41 10.75 9.63
C SER A 870 38.44 11.52 10.96
N TRP A 871 37.68 11.07 11.96
CA TRP A 871 37.59 11.68 13.29
C TRP A 871 38.22 10.82 14.39
N GLU A 872 39.07 9.84 14.04
CA GLU A 872 39.75 8.96 15.01
C GLU A 872 40.62 9.74 16.01
N ASP A 873 41.42 10.70 15.51
CA ASP A 873 42.25 11.58 16.37
C ASP A 873 41.48 12.80 16.93
N ALA A 874 40.23 13.03 16.49
CA ALA A 874 39.52 14.29 16.71
C ALA A 874 39.22 14.61 18.19
N GLY A 875 39.21 13.60 19.06
CA GLY A 875 39.06 13.80 20.51
C GLY A 875 40.28 14.46 21.16
N ASP A 876 41.49 14.12 20.68
CA ASP A 876 42.76 14.50 21.29
C ASP A 876 43.37 15.79 20.70
N LEU A 877 42.89 16.25 19.54
CA LEU A 877 43.37 17.48 18.90
C LEU A 877 43.22 18.73 19.81
N PRO A 878 44.18 19.68 19.76
CA PRO A 878 44.20 20.84 20.64
C PRO A 878 43.18 21.91 20.22
N VAL A 879 42.28 22.26 21.14
CA VAL A 879 41.16 23.20 20.88
C VAL A 879 41.39 24.63 21.38
N ASP A 880 42.44 24.90 22.14
CA ASP A 880 42.65 26.20 22.82
C ASP A 880 42.75 27.40 21.85
N ASN A 881 43.15 27.16 20.61
CA ASN A 881 43.26 28.17 19.56
C ASN A 881 41.99 28.30 18.68
N LEU A 882 40.94 27.53 18.98
CA LEU A 882 39.71 27.44 18.18
C LEU A 882 38.49 28.07 18.87
N ASP A 883 38.66 28.66 20.07
CA ASP A 883 37.60 29.30 20.87
C ASP A 883 36.40 28.39 21.23
N ILE A 884 36.62 27.07 21.27
CA ILE A 884 35.61 26.07 21.65
C ILE A 884 35.97 25.35 22.95
N ARG A 885 34.96 24.92 23.71
CA ARG A 885 35.15 24.18 24.98
C ARG A 885 34.94 22.68 24.78
N ARG A 886 35.91 21.85 25.20
CA ARG A 886 35.80 20.39 25.26
C ARG A 886 35.32 19.93 26.66
N GLU A 887 34.46 18.92 26.71
CA GLU A 887 34.02 18.25 27.93
C GLU A 887 33.95 16.73 27.70
N ASP A 888 34.70 15.96 28.49
CA ASP A 888 34.81 14.51 28.32
C ASP A 888 33.69 13.78 29.11
N VAL A 889 32.96 12.90 28.43
CA VAL A 889 31.75 12.21 28.93
C VAL A 889 31.92 10.68 28.72
N PRO A 890 31.33 9.79 29.55
CA PRO A 890 31.45 8.35 29.33
C PRO A 890 30.97 7.92 27.93
N GLY A 891 31.91 7.43 27.10
CA GLY A 891 31.69 7.00 25.72
C GLY A 891 31.56 8.11 24.68
N ALA A 892 31.84 9.39 25.03
CA ALA A 892 31.80 10.50 24.08
C ALA A 892 32.60 11.74 24.54
N VAL A 893 33.20 12.46 23.59
CA VAL A 893 33.70 13.83 23.81
C VAL A 893 32.64 14.82 23.33
N VAL A 894 32.36 15.87 24.11
CA VAL A 894 31.39 16.91 23.75
C VAL A 894 32.12 18.24 23.58
N PHE A 895 32.09 18.77 22.36
CA PHE A 895 32.56 20.11 22.03
C PHE A 895 31.39 21.09 22.09
N TYR A 896 31.63 22.29 22.61
CA TYR A 896 30.67 23.39 22.70
C TYR A 896 31.21 24.53 21.85
N LEU A 897 30.42 24.95 20.87
CA LEU A 897 30.68 26.11 20.01
C LEU A 897 30.01 27.35 20.61
N ASN A 898 30.50 28.55 20.27
CA ASN A 898 30.05 29.83 20.85
C ASN A 898 28.74 30.35 20.23
#